data_AF-A0A0M4CVE4-F1
#
_entry.id   AF-A0A0M4CVE4-F1
#
_cell.length_a   1.000
_cell.length_b   1.000
_cell.length_c   1.000
_cell.angle_alpha   90.00
_cell.angle_beta   90.00
_cell.angle_gamma   90.00
#
_symmetry.space_group_name_H-M   'P 1'
#
loop_
_entity.id
_entity.type
_entity.pdbx_description
1 polymer ?
#
loop_
_entity_poly.entity_id
_entity_poly.type
_entity_poly.pdbx_seq_one_letter_code
_entity_poly.pdbx_strand_id
1 'polypeptide(L)'
;MLKRLIVLLVLLLTFPQFALALGRVDTEGATVDNKFTEGNQALAEPATVLGAAWLNDIQEELVGIVEASGQTPAKGSQGQLKKALVLKVDTIASLRGVIGTETGQAVQVMEDGRGGLFKWEASDHSADVAADLLGGIYVPPDSVPTGVSGAWVRKWNGPADFRWYGAKGDGVTDDTAAIRSALDNHTVLTGAGVFLLVPTVPANFILPLTHSVQILGHKALTFKIASGSGSFKAIIGNTSSVDLSGLLIDGVIFDNNAALNAPPNLTDLQTYPRISVYAQTGSNMVVKNCLFKNDISINTVSLNGAAVSNCRITDNDFVNICVGSETLLNDHSTIYTNGHNMVIAGNTFEGASWSAVTAIETHGGLSVVTGNTIVRYQAGMNLTGITHLATELTVIADNVMDICIAGIKIWSYKYAAHTTGYGIENMLVTNNTIRVLQVTSGTTTVGAMIGIVVEGNSDMPIKGLRIIDNSVEFEREDTVPAYTGNNYSMGIGAYTGVAGFALVDCEIIGNTVKNAPVAGIRFSGCPVTNLTIKENRIHNAGQGMAVVTAAFKLPIFLTPTDITGFILIERNHIIDDFAVTRAAAAMYLSCSAAGKNIEVRENRITVTGDKVAFVRPYLAPSSPATYPVIQGDIVDKFLAPLYTFRAGSYVKDLTTQKTWNLHADGTTWLPSWVSSTIPTSAYGIIGSYARNPAPVVGSPKGWYLTTSAAVDVWTSEGNL
;
A
#
# COMPACT_ATOMS: atom_id res chain seq x y z
N MET A 1 -51.92 -58.70 -15.65
CA MET A 1 -51.40 -57.35 -16.00
C MET A 1 -51.80 -56.28 -14.99
N LEU A 2 -53.05 -56.20 -14.55
CA LEU A 2 -53.56 -55.20 -13.58
C LEU A 2 -52.74 -55.07 -12.28
N LYS A 3 -52.26 -56.18 -11.70
CA LYS A 3 -51.40 -56.16 -10.49
C LYS A 3 -50.02 -55.49 -10.68
N ARG A 4 -49.50 -55.39 -11.91
CA ARG A 4 -48.24 -54.67 -12.21
C ARG A 4 -48.48 -53.19 -12.52
N LEU A 5 -49.68 -52.83 -13.00
CA LEU A 5 -50.09 -51.44 -13.23
C LEU A 5 -50.37 -50.69 -11.90
N ILE A 6 -50.83 -51.40 -10.86
CA ILE A 6 -51.06 -50.82 -9.53
C ILE A 6 -49.73 -50.42 -8.84
N VAL A 7 -48.64 -51.17 -9.05
CA VAL A 7 -47.31 -50.77 -8.55
C VAL A 7 -46.82 -49.49 -9.25
N LEU A 8 -47.17 -49.31 -10.53
CA LEU A 8 -46.86 -48.11 -11.31
C LEU A 8 -47.62 -46.86 -10.79
N LEU A 9 -48.90 -47.02 -10.42
CA LEU A 9 -49.72 -45.95 -9.83
C LEU A 9 -49.28 -45.57 -8.40
N VAL A 10 -48.82 -46.54 -7.60
CA VAL A 10 -48.31 -46.28 -6.24
C VAL A 10 -46.99 -45.49 -6.27
N LEU A 11 -46.15 -45.70 -7.30
CA LEU A 11 -44.95 -44.87 -7.55
C LEU A 11 -45.31 -43.45 -8.01
N LEU A 12 -46.40 -43.26 -8.76
CA LEU A 12 -46.86 -41.91 -9.16
C LEU A 12 -47.48 -41.12 -8.00
N LEU A 13 -48.07 -41.80 -7.01
CA LEU A 13 -48.69 -41.17 -5.83
C LEU A 13 -47.67 -40.71 -4.77
N THR A 14 -46.45 -41.25 -4.76
CA THR A 14 -45.38 -40.82 -3.85
C THR A 14 -44.49 -39.71 -4.41
N PHE A 15 -44.63 -39.36 -5.70
CA PHE A 15 -43.84 -38.32 -6.37
C PHE A 15 -44.75 -37.33 -7.14
N PRO A 16 -45.43 -36.40 -6.44
CA PRO A 16 -46.46 -35.52 -7.03
C PRO A 16 -45.94 -34.47 -8.05
N GLN A 17 -44.68 -34.52 -8.45
CA GLN A 17 -44.02 -33.45 -9.22
C GLN A 17 -43.79 -33.80 -10.70
N PHE A 18 -44.05 -35.04 -11.11
CA PHE A 18 -44.00 -35.45 -12.52
C PHE A 18 -45.42 -35.47 -13.07
N ALA A 19 -45.87 -34.33 -13.58
CA ALA A 19 -47.09 -34.26 -14.39
C ALA A 19 -46.81 -34.91 -15.75
N LEU A 20 -46.89 -36.24 -15.81
CA LEU A 20 -46.93 -36.96 -17.08
C LEU A 20 -48.21 -36.55 -17.81
N ALA A 21 -48.07 -35.93 -18.98
CA ALA A 21 -49.20 -35.59 -19.85
C ALA A 21 -49.65 -36.85 -20.61
N LEU A 22 -50.09 -37.86 -19.86
CA LEU A 22 -50.60 -39.08 -20.45
C LEU A 22 -51.96 -38.80 -21.12
N GLY A 23 -52.09 -39.17 -22.39
CA GLY A 23 -53.39 -39.24 -23.05
C GLY A 23 -54.34 -40.17 -22.28
N ARG A 24 -55.62 -39.79 -22.18
CA ARG A 24 -56.65 -40.68 -21.63
C ARG A 24 -56.90 -41.86 -22.57
N VAL A 25 -57.31 -42.99 -22.02
CA VAL A 25 -57.58 -44.22 -22.80
C VAL A 25 -58.76 -44.01 -23.76
N ASP A 26 -58.56 -44.28 -25.05
CA ASP A 26 -59.49 -44.00 -26.15
C ASP A 26 -59.93 -45.26 -26.91
N THR A 27 -59.64 -46.42 -26.33
CA THR A 27 -59.89 -47.74 -26.88
C THR A 27 -61.25 -48.30 -26.50
N GLU A 28 -61.65 -49.41 -27.14
CA GLU A 28 -62.94 -50.06 -26.92
C GLU A 28 -63.19 -50.38 -25.44
N GLY A 29 -64.40 -50.10 -24.95
CA GLY A 29 -64.78 -50.30 -23.55
C GLY A 29 -64.29 -49.22 -22.58
N ALA A 30 -63.69 -48.12 -23.06
CA ALA A 30 -63.50 -46.92 -22.24
C ALA A 30 -64.85 -46.24 -21.97
N THR A 31 -64.99 -45.62 -20.79
CA THR A 31 -66.16 -44.77 -20.49
C THR A 31 -66.22 -43.55 -21.41
N VAL A 32 -67.36 -42.87 -21.47
CA VAL A 32 -67.53 -41.64 -22.29
C VAL A 32 -66.57 -40.50 -21.92
N ASP A 33 -65.98 -40.55 -20.73
CA ASP A 33 -64.96 -39.62 -20.26
C ASP A 33 -63.53 -40.21 -20.31
N ASN A 34 -63.33 -41.27 -21.09
CA ASN A 34 -62.04 -41.92 -21.35
C ASN A 34 -61.38 -42.44 -20.06
N LYS A 35 -62.13 -43.15 -19.21
CA LYS A 35 -61.65 -43.85 -18.00
C LYS A 35 -61.78 -45.36 -18.14
N PHE A 36 -61.00 -46.06 -17.32
CA PHE A 36 -61.07 -47.51 -17.18
C PHE A 36 -62.36 -47.96 -16.51
N THR A 37 -62.98 -49.00 -17.04
CA THR A 37 -64.06 -49.77 -16.41
C THR A 37 -63.78 -51.27 -16.53
N GLU A 38 -64.18 -52.03 -15.51
CA GLU A 38 -64.14 -53.51 -15.54
C GLU A 38 -65.22 -54.08 -16.48
N GLY A 39 -66.01 -53.20 -17.11
CA GLY A 39 -67.21 -53.58 -17.82
C GLY A 39 -68.29 -54.05 -16.86
N ASN A 40 -69.42 -54.46 -17.40
CA ASN A 40 -70.51 -55.06 -16.64
C ASN A 40 -71.08 -56.23 -17.43
N GLN A 41 -70.70 -57.44 -17.02
CA GLN A 41 -71.13 -58.67 -17.69
C GLN A 41 -72.65 -58.84 -17.70
N ALA A 42 -73.37 -58.31 -16.69
CA ALA A 42 -74.83 -58.37 -16.64
C ALA A 42 -75.50 -57.36 -17.60
N LEU A 43 -74.80 -56.28 -17.97
CA LEU A 43 -75.27 -55.27 -18.93
C LEU A 43 -74.62 -55.40 -20.31
N ALA A 44 -73.81 -56.44 -20.53
CA ALA A 44 -72.99 -56.63 -21.73
C ALA A 44 -72.07 -55.43 -22.06
N GLU A 45 -71.65 -54.67 -21.06
CA GLU A 45 -70.67 -53.60 -21.23
C GLU A 45 -69.25 -54.20 -21.20
N PRO A 46 -68.45 -54.07 -22.27
CA PRO A 46 -67.09 -54.60 -22.29
C PRO A 46 -66.18 -53.82 -21.33
N ALA A 47 -65.24 -54.53 -20.72
CA ALA A 47 -64.14 -53.90 -19.99
C ALA A 47 -63.27 -53.09 -20.96
N THR A 48 -62.58 -52.08 -20.44
CA THR A 48 -61.66 -51.27 -21.24
C THR A 48 -60.52 -52.12 -21.78
N VAL A 49 -60.36 -52.13 -23.10
CA VAL A 49 -59.25 -52.78 -23.81
C VAL A 49 -58.02 -51.88 -23.75
N LEU A 50 -56.82 -52.40 -23.45
CA LEU A 50 -55.59 -51.59 -23.48
C LEU A 50 -54.94 -51.66 -24.87
N GLY A 51 -54.87 -50.53 -25.56
CA GLY A 51 -54.27 -50.43 -26.90
C GLY A 51 -52.74 -50.33 -26.89
N ALA A 52 -52.12 -50.75 -27.99
CA ALA A 52 -50.66 -50.67 -28.16
C ALA A 52 -50.14 -49.22 -28.17
N ALA A 53 -50.88 -48.28 -28.77
CA ALA A 53 -50.51 -46.86 -28.79
C ALA A 53 -50.36 -46.29 -27.37
N TRP A 54 -51.40 -46.45 -26.54
CA TRP A 54 -51.37 -45.98 -25.15
C TRP A 54 -50.25 -46.63 -24.30
N LEU A 55 -49.99 -47.92 -24.48
CA LEU A 55 -48.89 -48.61 -23.78
C LEU A 55 -47.50 -48.13 -24.26
N ASN A 56 -47.36 -47.81 -25.55
CA ASN A 56 -46.13 -47.25 -26.09
C ASN A 56 -45.92 -45.82 -25.58
N ASP A 57 -46.95 -44.99 -25.50
CA ASP A 57 -46.83 -43.63 -24.94
C ASP A 57 -46.32 -43.67 -23.49
N ILE A 58 -46.84 -44.58 -22.67
CA ILE A 58 -46.29 -44.80 -21.31
C ILE A 58 -44.83 -45.23 -21.37
N GLN A 59 -44.49 -46.17 -22.25
CA GLN A 59 -43.13 -46.66 -22.37
C GLN A 59 -42.18 -45.50 -22.72
N GLU A 60 -42.50 -44.71 -23.74
CA GLU A 60 -41.66 -43.63 -24.22
C GLU A 60 -41.55 -42.48 -23.21
N GLU A 61 -42.60 -42.18 -22.44
CA GLU A 61 -42.52 -41.22 -21.33
C GLU A 61 -41.54 -41.70 -20.23
N LEU A 62 -41.61 -42.97 -19.85
CA LEU A 62 -40.71 -43.54 -18.84
C LEU A 62 -39.28 -43.70 -19.36
N VAL A 63 -39.12 -44.05 -20.63
CA VAL A 63 -37.83 -44.12 -21.32
C VAL A 63 -37.23 -42.72 -21.45
N GLY A 64 -38.03 -41.70 -21.77
CA GLY A 64 -37.60 -40.31 -21.84
C GLY A 64 -37.04 -39.80 -20.52
N ILE A 65 -37.63 -40.18 -19.37
CA ILE A 65 -37.06 -39.88 -18.04
C ILE A 65 -35.68 -40.55 -17.87
N VAL A 66 -35.54 -41.80 -18.29
CA VAL A 66 -34.26 -42.55 -18.22
C VAL A 66 -33.19 -41.90 -19.10
N GLU A 67 -33.53 -41.57 -20.34
CA GLU A 67 -32.63 -40.94 -21.31
C GLU A 67 -32.23 -39.52 -20.88
N ALA A 68 -33.17 -38.73 -20.37
CA ALA A 68 -32.90 -37.40 -19.82
C ALA A 68 -31.93 -37.43 -18.63
N SER A 69 -31.87 -38.54 -17.90
CA SER A 69 -30.86 -38.76 -16.85
C SER A 69 -29.47 -39.17 -17.37
N GLY A 70 -29.28 -39.23 -18.69
CA GLY A 70 -28.03 -39.62 -19.36
C GLY A 70 -27.79 -41.13 -19.42
N GLN A 71 -28.81 -41.95 -19.14
CA GLN A 71 -28.71 -43.40 -19.21
C GLN A 71 -29.23 -43.91 -20.57
N THR A 72 -28.58 -44.93 -21.14
CA THR A 72 -29.10 -45.66 -22.30
C THR A 72 -30.10 -46.73 -21.84
N PRO A 73 -31.35 -46.75 -22.33
CA PRO A 73 -32.34 -47.77 -21.98
C PRO A 73 -31.83 -49.18 -22.28
N ALA A 74 -31.91 -50.08 -21.30
CA ALA A 74 -31.35 -51.43 -21.38
C ALA A 74 -32.43 -52.46 -21.02
N LYS A 75 -32.83 -53.25 -22.02
CA LYS A 75 -33.83 -54.32 -21.85
C LYS A 75 -33.40 -55.31 -20.76
N GLY A 76 -34.30 -55.59 -19.82
CA GLY A 76 -34.05 -56.49 -18.68
C GLY A 76 -33.53 -55.78 -17.42
N SER A 77 -33.15 -54.50 -17.51
CA SER A 77 -32.78 -53.69 -16.34
C SER A 77 -34.02 -53.15 -15.64
N GLN A 78 -34.17 -53.45 -14.35
CA GLN A 78 -35.37 -53.11 -13.57
C GLN A 78 -35.16 -51.89 -12.63
N GLY A 79 -34.00 -51.21 -12.72
CA GLY A 79 -33.64 -50.09 -11.85
C GLY A 79 -33.46 -48.73 -12.54
N GLN A 80 -33.48 -48.64 -13.87
CA GLN A 80 -33.10 -47.41 -14.60
C GLN A 80 -34.01 -46.22 -14.31
N LEU A 81 -35.32 -46.45 -14.27
CA LEU A 81 -36.30 -45.42 -13.94
C LEU A 81 -36.12 -44.90 -12.51
N LYS A 82 -35.87 -45.81 -11.56
CA LYS A 82 -35.58 -45.45 -10.16
C LYS A 82 -34.32 -44.60 -10.06
N LYS A 83 -33.27 -44.91 -10.83
CA LYS A 83 -32.03 -44.11 -10.89
C LYS A 83 -32.24 -42.73 -11.52
N ALA A 84 -33.18 -42.62 -12.46
CA ALA A 84 -33.44 -41.40 -13.21
C ALA A 84 -34.29 -40.37 -12.43
N LEU A 85 -35.05 -40.82 -11.43
CA LEU A 85 -35.82 -39.94 -10.56
C LEU A 85 -34.90 -39.24 -9.54
N VAL A 86 -34.69 -37.94 -9.70
CA VAL A 86 -33.99 -37.10 -8.71
C VAL A 86 -34.94 -36.80 -7.55
N LEU A 87 -34.66 -37.36 -6.37
CA LEU A 87 -35.39 -37.03 -5.16
C LEU A 87 -35.07 -35.58 -4.75
N LYS A 88 -36.08 -34.82 -4.33
CA LYS A 88 -35.87 -33.49 -3.72
C LYS A 88 -36.09 -33.57 -2.22
N VAL A 89 -35.19 -32.97 -1.45
CA VAL A 89 -35.31 -32.84 0.00
C VAL A 89 -35.04 -31.40 0.43
N ASP A 90 -35.70 -30.95 1.50
CA ASP A 90 -35.65 -29.54 1.90
C ASP A 90 -34.38 -29.16 2.65
N THR A 91 -33.74 -30.12 3.34
CA THR A 91 -32.57 -29.87 4.19
C THR A 91 -31.50 -30.95 4.08
N ILE A 92 -30.27 -30.63 4.46
CA ILE A 92 -29.18 -31.60 4.67
C ILE A 92 -29.58 -32.64 5.73
N ALA A 93 -30.32 -32.24 6.76
CA ALA A 93 -30.87 -33.18 7.74
C ALA A 93 -31.82 -34.19 7.09
N SER A 94 -32.69 -33.75 6.18
CA SER A 94 -33.56 -34.63 5.40
C SER A 94 -32.75 -35.56 4.46
N LEU A 95 -31.63 -35.09 3.90
CA LEU A 95 -30.72 -35.93 3.10
C LEU A 95 -30.12 -37.08 3.92
N ARG A 96 -29.74 -36.84 5.19
CA ARG A 96 -29.21 -37.89 6.09
C ARG A 96 -30.20 -39.02 6.35
N GLY A 97 -31.51 -38.74 6.27
CA GLY A 97 -32.56 -39.75 6.33
C GLY A 97 -32.70 -40.60 5.07
N VAL A 98 -32.08 -40.21 3.95
CA VAL A 98 -32.15 -40.95 2.68
C VAL A 98 -31.07 -42.03 2.65
N ILE A 99 -31.50 -43.30 2.62
CA ILE A 99 -30.61 -44.43 2.43
C ILE A 99 -30.17 -44.48 0.97
N GLY A 100 -28.88 -44.32 0.73
CA GLY A 100 -28.28 -44.55 -0.58
C GLY A 100 -28.21 -46.04 -0.88
N THR A 101 -28.77 -46.45 -2.03
CA THR A 101 -28.87 -47.88 -2.38
C THR A 101 -28.00 -48.27 -3.56
N GLU A 102 -27.69 -47.33 -4.44
CA GLU A 102 -27.00 -47.59 -5.70
C GLU A 102 -26.11 -46.38 -6.09
N THR A 103 -24.85 -46.63 -6.44
CA THR A 103 -23.93 -45.57 -6.87
C THR A 103 -24.52 -44.77 -8.04
N GLY A 104 -24.42 -43.44 -7.95
CA GLY A 104 -24.97 -42.51 -8.92
C GLY A 104 -26.42 -42.10 -8.68
N GLN A 105 -27.14 -42.71 -7.72
CA GLN A 105 -28.43 -42.23 -7.25
C GLN A 105 -28.31 -40.76 -6.85
N ALA A 106 -29.25 -39.91 -7.26
CA ALA A 106 -29.15 -38.46 -7.10
C ALA A 106 -30.26 -37.90 -6.20
N VAL A 107 -29.88 -36.94 -5.34
CA VAL A 107 -30.79 -36.16 -4.50
C VAL A 107 -30.46 -34.68 -4.67
N GLN A 108 -31.48 -33.87 -4.93
CA GLN A 108 -31.39 -32.42 -4.94
C GLN A 108 -31.82 -31.87 -3.58
N VAL A 109 -30.90 -31.19 -2.89
CA VAL A 109 -31.18 -30.49 -1.63
C VAL A 109 -31.59 -29.04 -1.96
N MET A 110 -32.66 -28.56 -1.34
CA MET A 110 -33.24 -27.23 -1.58
C MET A 110 -32.96 -26.22 -0.46
N GLU A 111 -32.16 -26.60 0.54
CA GLU A 111 -31.84 -25.75 1.69
C GLU A 111 -31.17 -24.45 1.25
N ASP A 112 -31.58 -23.31 1.81
CA ASP A 112 -30.91 -22.05 1.52
C ASP A 112 -29.44 -22.09 2.03
N GLY A 113 -28.52 -21.62 1.20
CA GLY A 113 -27.08 -21.68 1.45
C GLY A 113 -26.43 -23.08 1.42
N ARG A 114 -27.17 -24.17 1.68
CA ARG A 114 -26.65 -25.56 1.71
C ARG A 114 -27.14 -26.45 0.58
N GLY A 115 -28.08 -25.97 -0.23
CA GLY A 115 -28.69 -26.70 -1.33
C GLY A 115 -27.69 -27.07 -2.43
N GLY A 116 -28.07 -28.03 -3.27
CA GLY A 116 -27.23 -28.55 -4.33
C GLY A 116 -27.56 -29.99 -4.70
N LEU A 117 -26.94 -30.46 -5.78
CA LEU A 117 -27.06 -31.85 -6.22
C LEU A 117 -26.07 -32.72 -5.46
N PHE A 118 -26.55 -33.83 -4.89
CA PHE A 118 -25.73 -34.86 -4.26
C PHE A 118 -25.92 -36.18 -5.00
N LYS A 119 -24.85 -36.96 -5.16
CA LYS A 119 -24.94 -38.33 -5.66
C LYS A 119 -24.40 -39.32 -4.64
N TRP A 120 -25.06 -40.45 -4.52
CA TRP A 120 -24.59 -41.55 -3.69
C TRP A 120 -23.33 -42.16 -4.30
N GLU A 121 -22.30 -42.32 -3.47
CA GLU A 121 -21.09 -43.08 -3.78
C GLU A 121 -20.98 -44.21 -2.75
N ALA A 122 -21.02 -45.47 -3.19
CA ALA A 122 -21.04 -46.64 -2.29
C ALA A 122 -19.64 -47.10 -1.81
N SER A 123 -18.59 -46.32 -2.11
CA SER A 123 -17.22 -46.56 -1.62
C SER A 123 -17.01 -46.10 -0.18
N ASP A 124 -15.93 -46.54 0.45
CA ASP A 124 -15.53 -46.06 1.77
C ASP A 124 -15.11 -44.58 1.70
N HIS A 125 -15.89 -43.72 2.35
CA HIS A 125 -15.66 -42.28 2.49
C HIS A 125 -15.40 -41.89 3.95
N SER A 126 -14.92 -42.80 4.78
CA SER A 126 -14.77 -42.55 6.21
C SER A 126 -13.77 -41.44 6.55
N ALA A 127 -12.68 -41.33 5.80
CA ALA A 127 -11.73 -40.21 5.94
C ALA A 127 -12.35 -38.87 5.52
N ASP A 128 -13.11 -38.87 4.43
CA ASP A 128 -13.77 -37.67 3.90
C ASP A 128 -14.85 -37.15 4.86
N VAL A 129 -15.68 -38.05 5.37
CA VAL A 129 -16.72 -37.73 6.37
C VAL A 129 -16.10 -37.25 7.68
N ALA A 130 -14.96 -37.82 8.08
CA ALA A 130 -14.25 -37.37 9.28
C ALA A 130 -13.64 -35.96 9.12
N ALA A 131 -13.24 -35.57 7.91
CA ALA A 131 -12.74 -34.23 7.60
C ALA A 131 -13.89 -33.21 7.42
N ASP A 132 -15.06 -33.64 6.95
CA ASP A 132 -16.24 -32.82 6.72
C ASP A 132 -17.37 -33.09 7.74
N LEU A 133 -17.07 -32.81 9.02
CA LEU A 133 -18.01 -33.08 10.12
C LEU A 133 -19.34 -32.32 10.00
N LEU A 134 -19.33 -31.18 9.30
CA LEU A 134 -20.53 -30.37 9.10
C LEU A 134 -21.35 -30.84 7.89
N GLY A 135 -20.83 -31.73 7.05
CA GLY A 135 -21.52 -32.28 5.89
C GLY A 135 -21.73 -31.24 4.78
N GLY A 136 -20.70 -30.47 4.47
CA GLY A 136 -20.69 -29.55 3.34
C GLY A 136 -20.69 -30.28 1.99
N ILE A 137 -19.85 -31.30 1.86
CA ILE A 137 -19.58 -32.09 0.67
C ILE A 137 -20.00 -33.55 0.85
N TYR A 138 -19.64 -34.18 1.97
CA TYR A 138 -19.88 -35.59 2.26
C TYR A 138 -20.90 -35.75 3.37
N VAL A 139 -22.10 -36.20 3.01
CA VAL A 139 -23.21 -36.38 3.96
C VAL A 139 -23.51 -37.87 4.08
N PRO A 140 -23.04 -38.55 5.14
CA PRO A 140 -23.39 -39.95 5.38
C PRO A 140 -24.87 -40.07 5.84
N PRO A 141 -25.59 -41.15 5.48
CA PRO A 141 -26.90 -41.44 6.04
C PRO A 141 -26.81 -41.71 7.54
N ASP A 142 -27.84 -41.35 8.31
CA ASP A 142 -27.86 -41.53 9.77
C ASP A 142 -27.73 -43.00 10.20
N SER A 143 -28.14 -43.94 9.32
CA SER A 143 -27.99 -45.37 9.55
C SER A 143 -26.55 -45.89 9.43
N VAL A 144 -25.66 -45.14 8.76
CA VAL A 144 -24.25 -45.49 8.52
C VAL A 144 -23.37 -44.23 8.63
N PRO A 145 -23.30 -43.61 9.82
CA PRO A 145 -22.77 -42.25 9.99
C PRO A 145 -21.26 -42.12 9.78
N THR A 146 -20.52 -43.23 9.73
CA THR A 146 -19.06 -43.23 9.57
C THR A 146 -18.61 -43.11 8.13
N GLY A 147 -19.51 -43.20 7.13
CA GLY A 147 -19.14 -43.16 5.71
C GLY A 147 -18.51 -44.44 5.14
N VAL A 148 -18.29 -45.48 5.96
CA VAL A 148 -17.65 -46.74 5.53
C VAL A 148 -18.45 -47.46 4.44
N SER A 149 -19.78 -47.31 4.45
CA SER A 149 -20.68 -47.93 3.46
C SER A 149 -21.09 -46.98 2.32
N GLY A 150 -20.48 -45.80 2.25
CA GLY A 150 -20.84 -44.75 1.29
C GLY A 150 -21.31 -43.45 1.92
N ALA A 151 -21.36 -42.42 1.09
CA ALA A 151 -21.85 -41.09 1.45
C ALA A 151 -22.58 -40.43 0.27
N TRP A 152 -23.45 -39.47 0.59
CA TRP A 152 -23.96 -38.52 -0.40
C TRP A 152 -22.89 -37.47 -0.66
N VAL A 153 -22.39 -37.42 -1.91
CA VAL A 153 -21.31 -36.51 -2.32
C VAL A 153 -21.88 -35.38 -3.17
N ARG A 154 -21.69 -34.14 -2.71
CA ARG A 154 -22.07 -32.93 -3.45
C ARG A 154 -21.40 -32.91 -4.82
N LYS A 155 -22.12 -32.47 -5.85
CA LYS A 155 -21.60 -32.24 -7.19
C LYS A 155 -21.62 -30.75 -7.51
N TRP A 156 -20.45 -30.18 -7.82
CA TRP A 156 -20.27 -28.76 -8.14
C TRP A 156 -19.08 -28.57 -9.08
N ASN A 157 -18.94 -27.36 -9.62
CA ASN A 157 -17.76 -26.90 -10.35
C ASN A 157 -17.46 -25.47 -9.90
N GLY A 158 -16.18 -25.14 -9.74
CA GLY A 158 -15.73 -23.84 -9.23
C GLY A 158 -15.51 -23.80 -7.71
N PRO A 159 -15.45 -22.60 -7.11
CA PRO A 159 -15.17 -22.41 -5.69
C PRO A 159 -16.21 -23.07 -4.79
N ALA A 160 -15.76 -23.55 -3.62
CA ALA A 160 -16.67 -24.01 -2.57
C ALA A 160 -17.26 -22.83 -1.80
N ASP A 161 -18.55 -22.90 -1.45
CA ASP A 161 -19.22 -21.83 -0.70
C ASP A 161 -19.16 -22.10 0.81
N PHE A 162 -18.79 -21.10 1.62
CA PHE A 162 -18.78 -21.22 3.09
C PHE A 162 -20.12 -21.69 3.66
N ARG A 163 -21.23 -21.32 3.01
CA ARG A 163 -22.58 -21.68 3.46
C ARG A 163 -22.84 -23.18 3.38
N TRP A 164 -22.15 -23.94 2.52
CA TRP A 164 -22.32 -25.40 2.44
C TRP A 164 -22.02 -26.08 3.79
N TYR A 165 -21.10 -25.51 4.57
CA TYR A 165 -20.70 -25.96 5.89
C TYR A 165 -21.60 -25.45 7.02
N GLY A 166 -22.71 -24.77 6.69
CA GLY A 166 -23.71 -24.31 7.66
C GLY A 166 -23.56 -22.84 8.09
N ALA A 167 -22.58 -22.12 7.56
CA ALA A 167 -22.48 -20.68 7.74
C ALA A 167 -23.72 -19.98 7.17
N LYS A 168 -24.24 -18.97 7.87
CA LYS A 168 -25.44 -18.22 7.50
C LYS A 168 -25.13 -16.96 6.72
N GLY A 169 -24.08 -16.23 7.07
CA GLY A 169 -23.75 -14.98 6.39
C GLY A 169 -24.83 -13.89 6.59
N ASP A 170 -25.58 -13.95 7.68
CA ASP A 170 -26.70 -13.07 8.02
C ASP A 170 -26.30 -11.88 8.91
N GLY A 171 -25.03 -11.82 9.34
CA GLY A 171 -24.48 -10.81 10.23
C GLY A 171 -24.85 -10.96 11.70
N VAL A 172 -25.50 -12.07 12.08
CA VAL A 172 -26.03 -12.32 13.44
C VAL A 172 -25.56 -13.66 13.98
N THR A 173 -25.58 -14.71 13.16
CA THR A 173 -25.19 -16.07 13.54
C THR A 173 -23.66 -16.18 13.59
N ASP A 174 -23.12 -16.83 14.63
CA ASP A 174 -21.69 -17.14 14.69
C ASP A 174 -21.30 -18.14 13.60
N ASP A 175 -20.59 -17.65 12.59
CA ASP A 175 -20.17 -18.42 11.42
C ASP A 175 -18.75 -18.98 11.55
N THR A 176 -18.08 -18.72 12.67
CA THR A 176 -16.64 -19.00 12.86
C THR A 176 -16.29 -20.47 12.61
N ALA A 177 -17.06 -21.40 13.21
CA ALA A 177 -16.80 -22.83 13.10
C ALA A 177 -17.06 -23.38 11.68
N ALA A 178 -18.12 -22.88 11.03
CA ALA A 178 -18.48 -23.30 9.68
C ALA A 178 -17.46 -22.83 8.64
N ILE A 179 -17.00 -21.58 8.74
CA ILE A 179 -15.94 -21.05 7.87
C ILE A 179 -14.64 -21.83 8.07
N ARG A 180 -14.26 -22.12 9.32
CA ARG A 180 -13.06 -22.90 9.61
C ARG A 180 -13.12 -24.29 8.96
N SER A 181 -14.25 -24.98 9.10
CA SER A 181 -14.45 -26.29 8.46
C SER A 181 -14.30 -26.23 6.94
N ALA A 182 -14.77 -25.16 6.29
CA ALA A 182 -14.61 -24.98 4.86
C ALA A 182 -13.13 -24.75 4.48
N LEU A 183 -12.42 -23.88 5.21
CA LEU A 183 -11.01 -23.58 5.01
C LEU A 183 -10.10 -24.81 5.17
N ASP A 184 -10.43 -25.71 6.09
CA ASP A 184 -9.64 -26.93 6.32
C ASP A 184 -9.81 -27.97 5.19
N ASN A 185 -10.90 -27.90 4.41
CA ASN A 185 -11.24 -28.90 3.39
C ASN A 185 -11.04 -28.43 1.94
N HIS A 186 -10.77 -27.13 1.72
CA HIS A 186 -10.78 -26.55 0.37
C HIS A 186 -9.70 -25.51 0.13
N THR A 187 -9.24 -25.45 -1.11
CA THR A 187 -8.22 -24.50 -1.56
C THR A 187 -8.78 -23.30 -2.33
N VAL A 188 -10.03 -23.36 -2.80
CA VAL A 188 -10.69 -22.25 -3.51
C VAL A 188 -12.09 -22.08 -2.95
N LEU A 189 -12.33 -20.93 -2.30
CA LEU A 189 -13.55 -20.65 -1.56
C LEU A 189 -14.20 -19.34 -2.00
N THR A 190 -15.50 -19.25 -1.78
CA THR A 190 -16.30 -18.04 -1.99
C THR A 190 -17.41 -17.95 -0.95
N GLY A 191 -18.11 -16.82 -0.95
CA GLY A 191 -19.32 -16.60 -0.17
C GLY A 191 -19.92 -15.23 -0.50
N ALA A 192 -21.16 -15.05 -0.10
CA ALA A 192 -21.84 -13.76 -0.17
C ALA A 192 -22.66 -13.56 1.10
N GLY A 193 -22.59 -12.34 1.66
CA GLY A 193 -23.24 -12.00 2.92
C GLY A 193 -22.23 -11.52 3.97
N VAL A 194 -22.75 -11.31 5.18
CA VAL A 194 -21.97 -10.87 6.34
C VAL A 194 -21.78 -12.05 7.27
N PHE A 195 -20.59 -12.60 7.28
CA PHE A 195 -20.25 -13.71 8.14
C PHE A 195 -19.71 -13.17 9.47
N LEU A 196 -20.45 -13.43 10.54
CA LEU A 196 -20.10 -12.93 11.86
C LEU A 196 -19.06 -13.87 12.49
N LEU A 197 -17.93 -13.30 12.90
CA LEU A 197 -16.84 -14.00 13.56
C LEU A 197 -16.83 -13.64 15.05
N VAL A 198 -16.82 -14.65 15.92
CA VAL A 198 -16.96 -14.49 17.37
C VAL A 198 -15.75 -15.12 18.09
N PRO A 199 -14.65 -14.38 18.30
CA PRO A 199 -13.55 -14.86 19.13
C PRO A 199 -13.98 -14.88 20.61
N THR A 200 -14.29 -16.07 21.13
CA THR A 200 -14.84 -16.27 22.49
C THR A 200 -13.79 -16.34 23.60
N VAL A 201 -12.49 -16.30 23.25
CA VAL A 201 -11.33 -16.24 24.16
C VAL A 201 -10.17 -15.56 23.43
N PRO A 202 -9.09 -15.11 24.11
CA PRO A 202 -7.90 -14.66 23.43
C PRO A 202 -7.42 -15.69 22.40
N ALA A 203 -7.51 -15.34 21.11
CA ALA A 203 -7.23 -16.24 20.01
C ALA A 203 -5.96 -15.80 19.28
N ASN A 204 -5.09 -16.74 18.91
CA ASN A 204 -3.99 -16.39 18.00
C ASN A 204 -4.54 -16.02 16.61
N PHE A 205 -5.41 -16.87 16.06
CA PHE A 205 -6.09 -16.63 14.79
C PHE A 205 -7.56 -17.01 14.93
N ILE A 206 -8.46 -16.19 14.40
CA ILE A 206 -9.89 -16.52 14.34
C ILE A 206 -10.12 -17.62 13.29
N LEU A 207 -9.53 -17.44 12.12
CA LEU A 207 -9.54 -18.33 10.97
C LEU A 207 -8.09 -18.74 10.63
N PRO A 208 -7.46 -19.63 11.42
CA PRO A 208 -6.11 -20.12 11.10
C PRO A 208 -6.11 -20.88 9.78
N LEU A 209 -5.15 -20.60 8.91
CA LEU A 209 -4.93 -21.34 7.68
C LEU A 209 -3.96 -22.51 7.92
N THR A 210 -4.34 -23.73 7.53
CA THR A 210 -3.48 -24.92 7.60
C THR A 210 -2.70 -25.17 6.30
N HIS A 211 -3.11 -24.50 5.22
CA HIS A 211 -2.52 -24.54 3.89
C HIS A 211 -2.90 -23.28 3.12
N SER A 212 -2.31 -23.09 1.95
CA SER A 212 -2.63 -21.96 1.06
C SER A 212 -4.03 -22.09 0.44
N VAL A 213 -4.79 -20.99 0.43
CA VAL A 213 -6.16 -20.93 -0.10
C VAL A 213 -6.34 -19.74 -1.03
N GLN A 214 -7.39 -19.77 -1.85
CA GLN A 214 -7.89 -18.66 -2.65
C GLN A 214 -9.29 -18.32 -2.17
N ILE A 215 -9.51 -17.10 -1.67
CA ILE A 215 -10.81 -16.62 -1.22
C ILE A 215 -11.28 -15.55 -2.19
N LEU A 216 -12.36 -15.87 -2.91
CA LEU A 216 -12.97 -15.04 -3.93
C LEU A 216 -14.23 -14.39 -3.36
N GLY A 217 -14.09 -13.18 -2.82
CA GLY A 217 -15.16 -12.46 -2.15
C GLY A 217 -16.03 -11.59 -3.05
N HIS A 218 -15.53 -11.18 -4.23
CA HIS A 218 -16.28 -10.37 -5.21
C HIS A 218 -16.96 -9.11 -4.66
N LYS A 219 -16.38 -8.51 -3.60
CA LYS A 219 -16.94 -7.40 -2.80
C LYS A 219 -18.32 -7.70 -2.19
N ALA A 220 -18.70 -8.98 -2.07
CA ALA A 220 -19.95 -9.45 -1.50
C ALA A 220 -19.75 -10.29 -0.23
N LEU A 221 -18.54 -10.80 0.01
CA LEU A 221 -18.14 -11.52 1.22
C LEU A 221 -17.63 -10.54 2.29
N THR A 222 -18.30 -10.46 3.43
CA THR A 222 -17.81 -9.72 4.61
C THR A 222 -17.46 -10.66 5.74
N PHE A 223 -16.23 -10.57 6.26
CA PHE A 223 -15.86 -11.07 7.58
C PHE A 223 -16.00 -9.93 8.59
N LYS A 224 -16.97 -10.06 9.50
CA LYS A 224 -17.27 -9.04 10.52
C LYS A 224 -17.00 -9.58 11.91
N ILE A 225 -16.23 -8.86 12.71
CA ILE A 225 -16.02 -9.22 14.12
C ILE A 225 -17.25 -8.82 14.94
N ALA A 226 -17.78 -9.75 15.73
CA ALA A 226 -18.90 -9.49 16.64
C ALA A 226 -18.57 -8.43 17.68
N SER A 227 -19.56 -7.70 18.18
CA SER A 227 -19.38 -6.71 19.25
C SER A 227 -19.03 -7.38 20.58
N GLY A 228 -18.21 -6.74 21.42
CA GLY A 228 -17.78 -7.30 22.70
C GLY A 228 -16.88 -8.54 22.58
N SER A 229 -16.18 -8.66 21.45
CA SER A 229 -15.28 -9.76 21.14
C SER A 229 -13.99 -9.73 21.97
N GLY A 230 -13.43 -10.92 22.26
CA GLY A 230 -12.14 -11.05 22.92
C GLY A 230 -10.96 -10.59 22.06
N SER A 231 -9.78 -10.48 22.66
CA SER A 231 -8.54 -10.12 21.96
C SER A 231 -8.12 -11.20 20.95
N PHE A 232 -7.51 -10.80 19.83
CA PHE A 232 -7.01 -11.75 18.84
C PHE A 232 -5.76 -11.22 18.13
N LYS A 233 -4.87 -12.12 17.68
CA LYS A 233 -3.69 -11.71 16.92
C LYS A 233 -4.02 -11.44 15.45
N ALA A 234 -4.79 -12.31 14.78
CA ALA A 234 -5.26 -12.02 13.43
C ALA A 234 -6.63 -12.65 13.09
N ILE A 235 -7.35 -12.08 12.11
CA ILE A 235 -8.58 -12.67 11.55
C ILE A 235 -8.22 -13.92 10.76
N ILE A 236 -7.39 -13.80 9.72
CA ILE A 236 -7.04 -14.92 8.85
C ILE A 236 -5.53 -14.99 8.59
N GLY A 237 -5.00 -16.21 8.53
CA GLY A 237 -3.60 -16.45 8.22
C GLY A 237 -2.91 -17.43 9.15
N ASN A 238 -1.58 -17.41 9.18
CA ASN A 238 -0.79 -18.20 10.12
C ASN A 238 0.63 -17.65 10.33
N THR A 239 1.33 -18.18 11.33
CA THR A 239 2.75 -17.91 11.58
C THR A 239 3.66 -18.69 10.64
N SER A 240 4.97 -18.62 10.87
CA SER A 240 5.98 -19.24 10.02
C SER A 240 5.92 -20.77 9.96
N SER A 241 5.06 -21.43 10.76
CA SER A 241 4.85 -22.88 10.76
C SER A 241 4.06 -23.40 9.56
N VAL A 242 3.40 -22.52 8.78
CA VAL A 242 2.63 -22.90 7.60
C VAL A 242 3.10 -22.07 6.40
N ASP A 243 3.42 -22.74 5.31
CA ASP A 243 3.72 -22.11 4.02
C ASP A 243 2.42 -21.74 3.31
N LEU A 244 2.19 -20.44 3.11
CA LEU A 244 1.02 -19.90 2.45
C LEU A 244 1.31 -19.49 1.00
N SER A 245 2.28 -20.14 0.35
CA SER A 245 2.62 -19.86 -1.05
C SER A 245 1.40 -19.95 -1.97
N GLY A 246 1.15 -18.91 -2.76
CA GLY A 246 -0.02 -18.81 -3.64
C GLY A 246 -1.32 -18.36 -2.97
N LEU A 247 -1.28 -17.90 -1.71
CA LEU A 247 -2.46 -17.35 -1.02
C LEU A 247 -3.07 -16.22 -1.87
N LEU A 248 -4.37 -16.29 -2.12
CA LEU A 248 -5.12 -15.23 -2.79
C LEU A 248 -6.30 -14.80 -1.91
N ILE A 249 -6.38 -13.51 -1.61
CA ILE A 249 -7.55 -12.89 -1.01
C ILE A 249 -8.01 -11.80 -1.98
N ASP A 250 -9.15 -12.03 -2.64
CA ASP A 250 -9.65 -11.17 -3.71
C ASP A 250 -11.07 -10.69 -3.41
N GLY A 251 -11.26 -9.39 -3.23
CA GLY A 251 -12.61 -8.82 -3.07
C GLY A 251 -13.28 -9.14 -1.74
N VAL A 252 -12.54 -9.37 -0.66
CA VAL A 252 -13.09 -9.62 0.68
C VAL A 252 -13.25 -8.31 1.44
N ILE A 253 -14.33 -8.18 2.21
CA ILE A 253 -14.55 -7.07 3.14
C ILE A 253 -14.18 -7.55 4.55
N PHE A 254 -13.21 -6.91 5.19
CA PHE A 254 -12.86 -7.11 6.59
C PHE A 254 -13.39 -5.95 7.43
N ASP A 255 -14.33 -6.23 8.32
CA ASP A 255 -14.89 -5.25 9.26
C ASP A 255 -14.51 -5.63 10.69
N ASN A 256 -13.50 -4.97 11.23
CA ASN A 256 -12.99 -5.25 12.58
C ASN A 256 -13.93 -4.76 13.69
N ASN A 257 -14.93 -3.94 13.34
CA ASN A 257 -15.92 -3.42 14.30
C ASN A 257 -15.25 -2.79 15.54
N ALA A 258 -14.12 -2.11 15.35
CA ALA A 258 -13.22 -1.69 16.42
C ALA A 258 -13.87 -0.75 17.45
N ALA A 259 -14.80 0.11 17.03
CA ALA A 259 -15.53 0.99 17.94
C ALA A 259 -16.31 0.23 19.04
N LEU A 260 -16.67 -1.03 18.80
CA LEU A 260 -17.35 -1.91 19.76
C LEU A 260 -16.44 -3.00 20.32
N ASN A 261 -15.15 -2.95 19.98
CA ASN A 261 -14.14 -3.97 20.29
C ASN A 261 -12.79 -3.34 20.68
N ALA A 262 -12.81 -2.17 21.33
CA ALA A 262 -11.58 -1.47 21.73
C ALA A 262 -10.70 -2.36 22.62
N PRO A 263 -9.38 -2.41 22.39
CA PRO A 263 -8.46 -3.13 23.26
C PRO A 263 -8.40 -2.45 24.62
N PRO A 264 -8.24 -3.21 25.72
CA PRO A 264 -8.26 -2.65 27.07
C PRO A 264 -7.04 -1.76 27.38
N ASN A 265 -5.89 -1.99 26.73
CA ASN A 265 -4.66 -1.23 26.89
C ASN A 265 -3.65 -1.58 25.78
N LEU A 266 -2.54 -0.84 25.73
CA LEU A 266 -1.46 -1.05 24.75
C LEU A 266 -0.76 -2.41 24.90
N THR A 267 -0.64 -2.96 26.13
CA THR A 267 -0.01 -4.27 26.36
C THR A 267 -0.83 -5.40 25.74
N ASP A 268 -2.16 -5.33 25.85
CA ASP A 268 -3.07 -6.26 25.17
C ASP A 268 -2.88 -6.17 23.66
N LEU A 269 -2.87 -4.97 23.09
CA LEU A 269 -2.71 -4.76 21.65
C LEU A 269 -1.33 -5.24 21.14
N GLN A 270 -0.27 -5.12 21.92
CA GLN A 270 1.05 -5.69 21.61
C GLN A 270 1.07 -7.22 21.62
N THR A 271 0.27 -7.84 22.49
CA THR A 271 0.13 -9.29 22.55
C THR A 271 -0.80 -9.82 21.45
N TYR A 272 -1.85 -9.06 21.15
CA TYR A 272 -2.94 -9.36 20.23
C TYR A 272 -3.12 -8.22 19.24
N PRO A 273 -2.29 -8.18 18.18
CA PRO A 273 -2.20 -7.04 17.25
C PRO A 273 -3.41 -6.83 16.33
N ARG A 274 -4.44 -7.70 16.40
CA ARG A 274 -5.72 -7.58 15.67
C ARG A 274 -5.59 -7.43 14.16
N ILE A 275 -4.65 -8.16 13.57
CA ILE A 275 -4.32 -8.07 12.14
C ILE A 275 -5.45 -8.68 11.30
N SER A 276 -5.83 -8.08 10.17
CA SER A 276 -6.85 -8.69 9.31
C SER A 276 -6.29 -9.86 8.51
N VAL A 277 -5.15 -9.66 7.83
CA VAL A 277 -4.48 -10.71 7.05
C VAL A 277 -3.03 -10.83 7.48
N TYR A 278 -2.59 -12.05 7.85
CA TYR A 278 -1.25 -12.29 8.39
C TYR A 278 -0.56 -13.52 7.79
N ALA A 279 0.65 -13.36 7.26
CA ALA A 279 1.48 -14.47 6.81
C ALA A 279 2.96 -14.22 7.07
N GLN A 280 3.69 -15.24 7.54
CA GLN A 280 5.14 -15.15 7.79
C GLN A 280 6.03 -16.06 6.96
N THR A 281 5.43 -16.99 6.22
CA THR A 281 6.11 -17.88 5.30
C THR A 281 5.27 -18.03 4.05
N GLY A 282 5.87 -17.86 2.88
CA GLY A 282 5.24 -18.14 1.60
C GLY A 282 5.66 -17.18 0.50
N SER A 283 5.40 -17.59 -0.74
CA SER A 283 5.71 -16.82 -1.94
C SER A 283 4.48 -16.61 -2.81
N ASN A 284 4.49 -15.60 -3.68
CA ASN A 284 3.39 -15.36 -4.64
C ASN A 284 2.02 -15.14 -3.97
N MET A 285 2.01 -14.54 -2.77
CA MET A 285 0.77 -14.20 -2.07
C MET A 285 0.19 -12.90 -2.60
N VAL A 286 -1.13 -12.83 -2.73
CA VAL A 286 -1.86 -11.70 -3.31
C VAL A 286 -3.04 -11.32 -2.43
N VAL A 287 -3.08 -10.06 -2.02
CA VAL A 287 -4.23 -9.43 -1.35
C VAL A 287 -4.71 -8.29 -2.25
N LYS A 288 -5.87 -8.43 -2.87
CA LYS A 288 -6.35 -7.45 -3.84
C LYS A 288 -7.84 -7.18 -3.81
N ASN A 289 -8.24 -6.01 -4.30
CA ASN A 289 -9.64 -5.59 -4.41
C ASN A 289 -10.44 -5.63 -3.08
N CYS A 290 -9.77 -5.73 -1.93
CA CYS A 290 -10.41 -5.89 -0.63
C CYS A 290 -10.77 -4.54 -0.02
N LEU A 291 -11.74 -4.54 0.90
CA LEU A 291 -12.07 -3.40 1.75
C LEU A 291 -11.75 -3.76 3.19
N PHE A 292 -10.83 -3.04 3.82
CA PHE A 292 -10.52 -3.14 5.23
C PHE A 292 -11.10 -1.93 5.94
N LYS A 293 -11.91 -2.14 6.98
CA LYS A 293 -12.55 -1.03 7.69
C LYS A 293 -12.72 -1.23 9.18
N ASN A 294 -12.88 -0.08 9.86
CA ASN A 294 -13.21 0.01 11.28
C ASN A 294 -12.23 -0.79 12.14
N ASP A 295 -10.93 -0.57 11.93
CA ASP A 295 -9.84 -1.33 12.54
C ASP A 295 -9.19 -0.56 13.71
N ILE A 296 -8.68 -1.31 14.68
CA ILE A 296 -7.70 -0.88 15.70
C ILE A 296 -6.68 -2.02 15.87
N SER A 297 -5.56 -1.90 15.15
CA SER A 297 -4.54 -2.95 15.05
C SER A 297 -3.14 -2.38 15.15
N ILE A 298 -2.14 -3.25 15.34
CA ILE A 298 -0.75 -2.90 15.05
C ILE A 298 -0.51 -2.89 13.54
N ASN A 299 -1.05 -3.87 12.81
CA ASN A 299 -1.06 -3.85 11.35
C ASN A 299 -2.41 -4.34 10.81
N THR A 300 -2.87 -3.81 9.68
CA THR A 300 -4.10 -4.32 9.05
C THR A 300 -3.78 -5.50 8.13
N VAL A 301 -2.76 -5.37 7.27
CA VAL A 301 -2.23 -6.45 6.42
C VAL A 301 -0.74 -6.60 6.70
N SER A 302 -0.32 -7.81 7.06
CA SER A 302 1.06 -8.13 7.41
C SER A 302 1.55 -9.36 6.65
N LEU A 303 2.44 -9.14 5.68
CA LEU A 303 3.17 -10.20 4.98
C LEU A 303 4.65 -10.11 5.38
N ASN A 304 5.02 -10.76 6.49
CA ASN A 304 6.31 -10.53 7.14
C ASN A 304 7.05 -11.79 7.61
N GLY A 305 8.19 -12.06 7.00
CA GLY A 305 9.12 -13.08 7.46
C GLY A 305 10.25 -13.31 6.48
N ALA A 306 11.36 -13.88 6.95
CA ALA A 306 12.55 -14.11 6.14
C ALA A 306 12.29 -14.97 4.88
N ALA A 307 11.24 -15.78 4.87
CA ALA A 307 10.83 -16.63 3.75
C ALA A 307 9.71 -16.02 2.88
N VAL A 308 9.27 -14.78 3.16
CA VAL A 308 8.22 -14.10 2.38
C VAL A 308 8.83 -13.52 1.11
N SER A 309 8.24 -13.82 -0.06
CA SER A 309 8.71 -13.25 -1.32
C SER A 309 7.67 -13.14 -2.44
N ASN A 310 7.89 -12.28 -3.43
CA ASN A 310 7.09 -12.17 -4.65
C ASN A 310 5.60 -11.85 -4.40
N CYS A 311 5.29 -11.06 -3.36
CA CYS A 311 3.92 -10.82 -2.94
C CYS A 311 3.37 -9.48 -3.43
N ARG A 312 2.04 -9.39 -3.54
CA ARG A 312 1.32 -8.21 -4.05
C ARG A 312 0.19 -7.82 -3.11
N ILE A 313 0.13 -6.55 -2.72
CA ILE A 313 -0.98 -5.95 -1.99
C ILE A 313 -1.49 -4.79 -2.85
N THR A 314 -2.52 -5.03 -3.65
CA THR A 314 -2.93 -4.07 -4.69
C THR A 314 -4.42 -3.76 -4.71
N ASP A 315 -4.76 -2.53 -5.10
CA ASP A 315 -6.15 -2.14 -5.38
C ASP A 315 -7.10 -2.35 -4.18
N ASN A 316 -6.58 -2.21 -2.96
CA ASN A 316 -7.36 -2.33 -1.73
C ASN A 316 -7.76 -0.96 -1.19
N ASP A 317 -8.90 -0.93 -0.50
CA ASP A 317 -9.40 0.25 0.20
C ASP A 317 -9.27 0.04 1.71
N PHE A 318 -8.61 0.97 2.41
CA PHE A 318 -8.46 0.99 3.86
C PHE A 318 -9.21 2.21 4.42
N VAL A 319 -10.32 1.99 5.11
CA VAL A 319 -11.26 3.05 5.49
C VAL A 319 -11.48 3.07 7.00
N ASN A 320 -11.41 4.25 7.60
CA ASN A 320 -11.65 4.43 9.03
C ASN A 320 -10.69 3.56 9.88
N ILE A 321 -9.40 3.60 9.54
CA ILE A 321 -8.33 2.85 10.22
C ILE A 321 -7.94 3.53 11.53
N CYS A 322 -7.67 2.74 12.57
CA CYS A 322 -7.39 3.22 13.93
C CYS A 322 -8.56 4.00 14.56
N VAL A 323 -9.80 3.61 14.27
CA VAL A 323 -10.99 4.25 14.87
C VAL A 323 -11.03 4.01 16.37
N GLY A 324 -11.21 5.09 17.15
CA GLY A 324 -11.30 5.02 18.62
C GLY A 324 -9.94 4.86 19.34
N SER A 325 -8.80 5.01 18.64
CA SER A 325 -7.47 4.90 19.25
C SER A 325 -6.87 6.23 19.71
N GLU A 326 -7.66 7.32 19.79
CA GLU A 326 -7.16 8.66 20.15
C GLU A 326 -6.49 8.70 21.53
N THR A 327 -6.91 7.83 22.45
CA THR A 327 -6.32 7.68 23.79
C THR A 327 -5.39 6.46 23.92
N LEU A 328 -5.23 5.68 22.84
CA LEU A 328 -4.43 4.45 22.77
C LEU A 328 -3.51 4.50 21.55
N LEU A 329 -2.68 5.53 21.47
CA LEU A 329 -1.72 5.66 20.37
C LEU A 329 -0.74 4.48 20.39
N ASN A 330 -0.83 3.62 19.38
CA ASN A 330 0.04 2.46 19.19
C ASN A 330 0.92 2.63 17.96
N ASP A 331 1.96 1.81 17.87
CA ASP A 331 2.81 1.73 16.69
C ASP A 331 2.04 0.99 15.57
N HIS A 332 1.30 1.74 14.76
CA HIS A 332 0.45 1.21 13.70
C HIS A 332 1.09 1.37 12.32
N SER A 333 1.07 0.31 11.52
CA SER A 333 1.33 0.35 10.08
C SER A 333 0.24 -0.40 9.33
N THR A 334 -0.59 0.28 8.54
CA THR A 334 -1.76 -0.34 7.86
C THR A 334 -1.31 -1.51 6.98
N ILE A 335 -0.30 -1.31 6.15
CA ILE A 335 0.45 -2.38 5.50
C ILE A 335 1.83 -2.48 6.13
N TYR A 336 2.20 -3.69 6.53
CA TYR A 336 3.54 -4.03 6.98
C TYR A 336 4.10 -5.21 6.18
N THR A 337 5.21 -5.01 5.50
CA THR A 337 5.89 -6.09 4.78
C THR A 337 7.29 -6.30 5.30
N ASN A 338 7.70 -7.56 5.43
CA ASN A 338 9.11 -7.94 5.55
C ASN A 338 9.35 -9.15 4.65
N GLY A 339 9.88 -8.92 3.46
CA GLY A 339 10.04 -9.96 2.45
C GLY A 339 10.80 -9.44 1.23
N HIS A 340 11.13 -10.31 0.29
CA HIS A 340 11.86 -9.93 -0.92
C HIS A 340 10.92 -9.84 -2.13
N ASN A 341 11.02 -8.79 -2.95
CA ASN A 341 10.15 -8.57 -4.11
C ASN A 341 8.67 -8.37 -3.71
N MET A 342 8.41 -7.28 -2.98
CA MET A 342 7.08 -6.88 -2.53
C MET A 342 6.53 -5.75 -3.41
N VAL A 343 5.27 -5.86 -3.82
CA VAL A 343 4.58 -4.81 -4.59
C VAL A 343 3.36 -4.32 -3.81
N ILE A 344 3.32 -3.01 -3.53
CA ILE A 344 2.22 -2.33 -2.86
C ILE A 344 1.72 -1.24 -3.82
N ALA A 345 0.59 -1.47 -4.49
CA ALA A 345 0.19 -0.59 -5.58
C ALA A 345 -1.31 -0.31 -5.67
N GLY A 346 -1.67 0.92 -6.04
CA GLY A 346 -3.07 1.28 -6.31
C GLY A 346 -4.01 1.26 -5.10
N ASN A 347 -3.49 1.23 -3.87
CA ASN A 347 -4.31 1.17 -2.66
C ASN A 347 -4.74 2.59 -2.21
N THR A 348 -5.90 2.69 -1.56
CA THR A 348 -6.39 3.92 -0.92
C THR A 348 -6.39 3.78 0.61
N PHE A 349 -5.93 4.80 1.32
CA PHE A 349 -5.82 4.79 2.77
C PHE A 349 -6.50 6.01 3.40
N GLU A 350 -7.36 5.76 4.36
CA GLU A 350 -8.01 6.77 5.19
C GLU A 350 -7.93 6.40 6.68
N GLY A 351 -7.10 7.13 7.43
CA GLY A 351 -7.10 7.08 8.88
C GLY A 351 -8.37 7.70 9.46
N ALA A 352 -8.93 7.09 10.51
CA ALA A 352 -10.10 7.63 11.22
C ALA A 352 -9.79 9.00 11.87
N SER A 353 -8.57 9.13 12.39
CA SER A 353 -8.02 10.34 12.96
C SER A 353 -6.50 10.36 12.76
N TRP A 354 -5.82 11.36 13.32
CA TRP A 354 -4.35 11.38 13.40
C TRP A 354 -3.75 10.28 14.29
N SER A 355 -4.56 9.39 14.89
CA SER A 355 -4.07 8.22 15.62
C SER A 355 -3.59 7.08 14.72
N ALA A 356 -3.94 7.10 13.43
CA ALA A 356 -3.34 6.21 12.44
C ALA A 356 -1.89 6.65 12.18
N VAL A 357 -0.92 5.84 12.62
CA VAL A 357 0.49 6.23 12.62
C VAL A 357 1.10 6.17 11.23
N THR A 358 1.31 4.98 10.65
CA THR A 358 1.94 4.81 9.33
C THR A 358 0.97 4.12 8.36
N ALA A 359 0.88 4.58 7.12
CA ALA A 359 0.05 3.88 6.12
C ALA A 359 0.79 2.66 5.55
N ILE A 360 2.03 2.83 5.10
CA ILE A 360 2.84 1.75 4.52
C ILE A 360 4.21 1.68 5.18
N GLU A 361 4.57 0.49 5.65
CA GLU A 361 5.91 0.19 6.16
C GLU A 361 6.51 -1.01 5.44
N THR A 362 7.70 -0.82 4.88
CA THR A 362 8.41 -1.86 4.15
C THR A 362 9.75 -2.19 4.80
N HIS A 363 9.93 -3.46 5.08
CA HIS A 363 11.18 -4.14 5.36
C HIS A 363 11.44 -5.16 4.25
N GLY A 364 12.69 -5.59 4.12
CA GLY A 364 13.07 -6.60 3.15
C GLY A 364 13.95 -6.06 2.03
N GLY A 365 14.28 -6.96 1.11
CA GLY A 365 14.90 -6.56 -0.16
C GLY A 365 13.82 -6.22 -1.20
N LEU A 366 14.23 -5.61 -2.31
CA LEU A 366 13.43 -5.24 -3.49
C LEU A 366 11.93 -4.97 -3.23
N SER A 367 11.55 -3.70 -3.14
CA SER A 367 10.14 -3.32 -2.96
C SER A 367 9.71 -2.24 -3.93
N VAL A 368 8.47 -2.33 -4.42
CA VAL A 368 7.84 -1.31 -5.27
C VAL A 368 6.58 -0.81 -4.58
N VAL A 369 6.57 0.47 -4.24
CA VAL A 369 5.42 1.16 -3.63
C VAL A 369 4.95 2.25 -4.59
N THR A 370 3.83 2.04 -5.27
CA THR A 370 3.43 2.93 -6.37
C THR A 370 1.94 3.18 -6.54
N GLY A 371 1.57 4.40 -6.94
CA GLY A 371 0.17 4.72 -7.26
C GLY A 371 -0.77 4.66 -6.07
N ASN A 372 -0.28 4.75 -4.84
CA ASN A 372 -1.12 4.72 -3.64
C ASN A 372 -1.60 6.13 -3.25
N THR A 373 -2.80 6.23 -2.67
CA THR A 373 -3.36 7.48 -2.15
C THR A 373 -3.54 7.40 -0.64
N ILE A 374 -2.91 8.28 0.13
CA ILE A 374 -2.89 8.26 1.60
C ILE A 374 -3.48 9.56 2.15
N VAL A 375 -4.44 9.44 3.07
CA VAL A 375 -5.11 10.58 3.72
C VAL A 375 -5.25 10.36 5.22
N ARG A 376 -4.93 11.39 6.01
CA ARG A 376 -5.13 11.47 7.47
C ARG A 376 -4.29 10.46 8.27
N TYR A 377 -2.99 10.45 8.03
CA TYR A 377 -2.00 9.64 8.78
C TYR A 377 -0.94 10.53 9.45
N GLN A 378 -0.31 10.04 10.52
CA GLN A 378 0.87 10.72 11.07
C GLN A 378 2.06 10.64 10.11
N ALA A 379 2.29 9.49 9.50
CA ALA A 379 3.35 9.23 8.54
C ALA A 379 2.76 8.56 7.30
N GLY A 380 3.13 9.05 6.12
CA GLY A 380 2.76 8.39 4.87
C GLY A 380 3.44 7.03 4.76
N MET A 381 4.78 7.01 4.83
CA MET A 381 5.54 5.78 4.64
C MET A 381 6.78 5.69 5.53
N ASN A 382 7.08 4.47 6.02
CA ASN A 382 8.38 4.10 6.58
C ASN A 382 9.05 3.10 5.61
N LEU A 383 10.10 3.53 4.93
CA LEU A 383 10.84 2.73 3.96
C LEU A 383 12.17 2.33 4.57
N THR A 384 12.32 1.05 4.88
CA THR A 384 13.38 0.60 5.76
C THR A 384 14.38 -0.32 5.05
N GLY A 385 15.66 -0.15 5.38
CA GLY A 385 16.73 -1.12 5.19
C GLY A 385 16.90 -2.07 6.36
N ILE A 386 15.93 -2.13 7.28
CA ILE A 386 15.92 -3.03 8.43
C ILE A 386 15.51 -4.42 7.94
N THR A 387 16.49 -5.20 7.48
CA THR A 387 16.22 -6.52 6.90
C THR A 387 17.41 -7.47 7.05
N HIS A 388 17.15 -8.77 6.84
CA HIS A 388 18.15 -9.84 6.89
C HIS A 388 19.18 -9.79 5.75
N LEU A 389 18.94 -8.99 4.72
CA LEU A 389 19.79 -8.84 3.52
C LEU A 389 20.01 -7.35 3.22
N ALA A 390 20.98 -7.01 2.36
CA ALA A 390 21.10 -5.65 1.85
C ALA A 390 19.88 -5.28 0.99
N THR A 391 19.38 -4.05 1.11
CA THR A 391 18.34 -3.54 0.22
C THR A 391 18.94 -3.33 -1.17
N GLU A 392 18.43 -3.99 -2.21
CA GLU A 392 19.00 -3.93 -3.57
C GLU A 392 18.49 -2.76 -4.43
N LEU A 393 17.18 -2.72 -4.67
CA LEU A 393 16.47 -1.72 -5.47
C LEU A 393 15.08 -1.52 -4.87
N THR A 394 14.80 -0.33 -4.32
CA THR A 394 13.47 0.00 -3.81
C THR A 394 12.94 1.21 -4.56
N VAL A 395 11.74 1.10 -5.14
CA VAL A 395 11.12 2.14 -5.96
C VAL A 395 9.86 2.64 -5.30
N ILE A 396 9.79 3.94 -5.07
CA ILE A 396 8.65 4.63 -4.47
C ILE A 396 8.22 5.70 -5.44
N ALA A 397 7.17 5.41 -6.19
CA ALA A 397 6.80 6.19 -7.37
C ALA A 397 5.32 6.53 -7.42
N ASP A 398 4.98 7.74 -7.86
CA ASP A 398 3.60 8.08 -8.22
C ASP A 398 2.59 7.99 -7.06
N ASN A 399 3.04 8.13 -5.81
CA ASN A 399 2.15 8.12 -4.66
C ASN A 399 1.66 9.53 -4.33
N VAL A 400 0.42 9.62 -3.85
CA VAL A 400 -0.20 10.86 -3.37
C VAL A 400 -0.44 10.74 -1.88
N MET A 401 0.16 11.63 -1.10
CA MET A 401 -0.10 11.81 0.32
C MET A 401 -0.77 13.17 0.50
N ASP A 402 -2.09 13.16 0.59
CA ASP A 402 -2.88 14.36 0.83
C ASP A 402 -3.35 14.31 2.28
N ILE A 403 -2.75 15.14 3.15
CA ILE A 403 -3.01 15.21 4.60
C ILE A 403 -2.19 14.16 5.40
N CYS A 404 -0.90 14.45 5.63
CA CYS A 404 -0.05 13.73 6.59
C CYS A 404 0.67 14.68 7.56
N ILE A 405 1.12 14.19 8.72
CA ILE A 405 2.00 14.96 9.63
C ILE A 405 3.48 14.85 9.20
N ALA A 406 3.87 13.71 8.63
CA ALA A 406 5.17 13.40 8.05
C ALA A 406 4.99 12.64 6.73
N GLY A 407 5.81 12.95 5.72
CA GLY A 407 5.76 12.33 4.41
C GLY A 407 6.39 10.93 4.39
N ILE A 408 7.60 10.83 3.84
CA ILE A 408 8.33 9.58 3.66
C ILE A 408 9.53 9.57 4.61
N LYS A 409 9.60 8.58 5.50
CA LYS A 409 10.74 8.34 6.38
C LYS A 409 11.55 7.16 5.86
N ILE A 410 12.86 7.33 5.78
CA ILE A 410 13.82 6.36 5.25
C ILE A 410 14.71 5.89 6.39
N TRP A 411 14.71 4.60 6.68
CA TRP A 411 15.30 4.02 7.89
C TRP A 411 16.46 3.10 7.50
N SER A 412 17.70 3.45 7.84
CA SER A 412 18.88 2.62 7.50
C SER A 412 19.59 2.16 8.78
N TYR A 413 19.18 0.99 9.29
CA TYR A 413 19.70 0.44 10.55
C TYR A 413 20.29 -0.95 10.40
N LYS A 414 21.20 -1.29 11.31
CA LYS A 414 21.63 -2.67 11.55
C LYS A 414 20.45 -3.51 12.01
N TYR A 415 20.35 -4.72 11.48
CA TYR A 415 19.29 -5.65 11.86
C TYR A 415 19.75 -7.09 11.76
N ALA A 416 19.51 -7.85 12.85
CA ALA A 416 19.91 -9.26 12.95
C ALA A 416 21.38 -9.47 12.52
N ALA A 417 21.63 -10.31 11.52
CA ALA A 417 22.96 -10.58 11.00
C ALA A 417 23.48 -9.50 10.02
N HIS A 418 22.62 -8.64 9.49
CA HIS A 418 22.98 -7.57 8.57
C HIS A 418 23.53 -6.36 9.34
N THR A 419 24.86 -6.29 9.43
CA THR A 419 25.57 -5.29 10.26
C THR A 419 26.70 -4.57 9.52
N THR A 420 26.98 -4.94 8.27
CA THR A 420 28.03 -4.38 7.41
C THR A 420 27.48 -4.11 6.01
N GLY A 421 28.19 -3.31 5.22
CA GLY A 421 27.72 -2.89 3.89
C GLY A 421 26.80 -1.68 3.96
N TYR A 422 25.71 -1.69 3.19
CA TYR A 422 24.74 -0.61 3.10
C TYR A 422 23.40 -1.08 3.65
N GLY A 423 22.78 -0.29 4.54
CA GLY A 423 21.41 -0.58 4.97
C GLY A 423 20.44 -0.40 3.80
N ILE A 424 20.70 0.63 2.98
CA ILE A 424 19.98 0.91 1.74
C ILE A 424 20.97 1.02 0.58
N GLU A 425 20.79 0.21 -0.46
CA GLU A 425 21.43 0.36 -1.76
C GLU A 425 20.35 0.63 -2.84
N ASN A 426 20.59 1.63 -3.69
CA ASN A 426 19.78 2.02 -4.86
C ASN A 426 18.27 2.24 -4.60
N MET A 427 17.93 3.13 -3.67
CA MET A 427 16.53 3.56 -3.50
C MET A 427 16.19 4.72 -4.44
N LEU A 428 15.07 4.61 -5.17
CA LEU A 428 14.50 5.67 -6.00
C LEU A 428 13.17 6.13 -5.41
N VAL A 429 13.09 7.40 -5.01
CA VAL A 429 11.86 8.08 -4.59
C VAL A 429 11.53 9.10 -5.66
N THR A 430 10.50 8.85 -6.47
CA THR A 430 10.23 9.66 -7.67
C THR A 430 8.77 10.02 -7.89
N ASN A 431 8.49 11.21 -8.42
CA ASN A 431 7.14 11.63 -8.81
C ASN A 431 6.05 11.46 -7.73
N ASN A 432 6.41 11.59 -6.44
CA ASN A 432 5.44 11.55 -5.35
C ASN A 432 4.94 12.97 -5.05
N THR A 433 3.66 13.10 -4.70
CA THR A 433 3.05 14.36 -4.24
C THR A 433 2.71 14.25 -2.76
N ILE A 434 3.27 15.14 -1.93
CA ILE A 434 3.17 15.10 -0.47
C ILE A 434 2.70 16.46 0.04
N ARG A 435 1.57 16.47 0.75
CA ARG A 435 1.07 17.62 1.50
C ARG A 435 1.12 17.37 3.01
N VAL A 436 2.00 18.12 3.67
CA VAL A 436 2.21 18.07 5.12
C VAL A 436 1.37 19.15 5.79
N LEU A 437 0.45 18.76 6.68
CA LEU A 437 -0.45 19.66 7.41
C LEU A 437 -0.05 19.78 8.89
N GLN A 438 1.15 20.31 9.12
CA GLN A 438 1.75 20.37 10.45
C GLN A 438 1.06 21.39 11.39
N VAL A 439 0.30 22.36 10.88
CA VAL A 439 -0.42 23.34 11.71
C VAL A 439 -1.84 22.84 11.99
N THR A 440 -2.57 22.42 10.93
CA THR A 440 -3.94 21.92 11.00
C THR A 440 -4.06 20.65 11.83
N SER A 441 -3.03 19.80 11.88
CA SER A 441 -3.05 18.59 12.71
C SER A 441 -3.19 18.88 14.20
N GLY A 442 -2.82 20.09 14.66
CA GLY A 442 -2.95 20.52 16.05
C GLY A 442 -2.10 19.74 17.05
N THR A 443 -1.20 18.86 16.59
CA THR A 443 -0.37 18.04 17.48
C THR A 443 0.70 18.90 18.15
N THR A 444 0.95 18.73 19.45
CA THR A 444 1.96 19.52 20.19
C THR A 444 3.40 19.09 19.91
N THR A 445 3.55 17.90 19.35
CA THR A 445 4.82 17.28 18.94
C THR A 445 4.69 16.84 17.49
N VAL A 446 4.95 17.76 16.56
CA VAL A 446 5.29 17.37 15.20
C VAL A 446 6.69 16.75 15.28
N GLY A 447 6.81 15.47 14.92
CA GLY A 447 8.10 14.77 14.94
C GLY A 447 9.17 15.56 14.18
N ALA A 448 10.43 15.42 14.59
CA ALA A 448 11.54 15.90 13.78
C ALA A 448 11.45 15.24 12.39
N MET A 449 11.76 15.96 11.32
CA MET A 449 11.96 15.37 9.98
C MET A 449 10.63 14.88 9.34
N ILE A 450 9.92 15.78 8.66
CA ILE A 450 8.52 15.52 8.21
C ILE A 450 8.28 15.56 6.70
N GLY A 451 9.32 15.78 5.88
CA GLY A 451 9.22 15.71 4.43
C GLY A 451 9.59 14.33 3.87
N ILE A 452 10.56 14.27 2.95
CA ILE A 452 11.22 13.02 2.53
C ILE A 452 12.57 12.97 3.24
N VAL A 453 12.68 12.13 4.27
CA VAL A 453 13.77 12.25 5.23
C VAL A 453 14.44 10.91 5.53
N VAL A 454 15.75 10.91 5.68
CA VAL A 454 16.48 9.83 6.35
C VAL A 454 16.40 10.04 7.85
N GLU A 455 15.92 9.03 8.57
CA GLU A 455 15.72 9.06 10.01
C GLU A 455 17.04 9.26 10.75
N GLY A 456 17.03 10.17 11.74
CA GLY A 456 18.27 10.67 12.34
C GLY A 456 19.05 9.67 13.20
N ASN A 457 18.42 8.55 13.57
CA ASN A 457 19.08 7.46 14.29
C ASN A 457 19.66 6.38 13.38
N SER A 458 19.54 6.52 12.04
CA SER A 458 20.11 5.56 11.08
C SER A 458 21.61 5.36 11.34
N ASP A 459 22.04 4.09 11.43
CA ASP A 459 23.40 3.69 11.82
C ASP A 459 24.13 2.81 10.79
N MET A 460 23.51 2.60 9.62
CA MET A 460 24.14 1.98 8.45
C MET A 460 24.22 2.93 7.26
N PRO A 461 25.30 2.88 6.45
CA PRO A 461 25.44 3.70 5.26
C PRO A 461 24.30 3.51 4.26
N ILE A 462 24.01 4.56 3.50
CA ILE A 462 23.09 4.54 2.36
C ILE A 462 23.90 4.83 1.09
N LYS A 463 23.70 4.02 0.05
CA LYS A 463 24.30 4.21 -1.26
C LYS A 463 23.24 4.30 -2.36
N GLY A 464 23.38 5.25 -3.28
CA GLY A 464 22.51 5.33 -4.45
C GLY A 464 21.09 5.81 -4.13
N LEU A 465 20.90 6.62 -3.09
CA LEU A 465 19.61 7.24 -2.79
C LEU A 465 19.33 8.37 -3.79
N ARG A 466 18.27 8.21 -4.57
CA ARG A 466 17.83 9.16 -5.59
C ARG A 466 16.43 9.66 -5.24
N ILE A 467 16.29 10.96 -4.98
CA ILE A 467 15.01 11.62 -4.71
C ILE A 467 14.77 12.59 -5.87
N ILE A 468 13.87 12.23 -6.79
CA ILE A 468 13.73 12.87 -8.10
C ILE A 468 12.30 13.32 -8.37
N ASP A 469 12.09 14.54 -8.87
CA ASP A 469 10.78 15.01 -9.36
C ASP A 469 9.61 14.87 -8.36
N ASN A 470 9.88 14.94 -7.05
CA ASN A 470 8.82 14.91 -6.03
C ASN A 470 8.32 16.32 -5.73
N SER A 471 7.05 16.43 -5.32
CA SER A 471 6.46 17.66 -4.80
C SER A 471 6.20 17.49 -3.29
N VAL A 472 6.82 18.33 -2.47
CA VAL A 472 6.63 18.36 -1.02
C VAL A 472 6.17 19.76 -0.61
N GLU A 473 4.89 19.89 -0.25
CA GLU A 473 4.28 21.13 0.21
C GLU A 473 3.91 21.05 1.69
N PHE A 474 4.40 22.00 2.45
CA PHE A 474 4.07 22.17 3.85
C PHE A 474 2.99 23.24 4.00
N GLU A 475 2.18 23.10 5.03
CA GLU A 475 1.20 24.12 5.41
C GLU A 475 1.91 25.42 5.76
N ARG A 476 1.39 26.54 5.27
CA ARG A 476 1.98 27.86 5.53
C ARG A 476 1.68 28.29 6.97
N GLU A 477 2.71 28.73 7.69
CA GLU A 477 2.61 29.28 9.04
C GLU A 477 2.41 30.80 8.95
N ASP A 478 1.14 31.24 9.05
CA ASP A 478 0.78 32.67 9.11
C ASP A 478 0.68 33.19 10.56
N THR A 479 0.53 32.29 11.53
CA THR A 479 0.62 32.56 12.96
C THR A 479 1.56 31.55 13.62
N VAL A 480 2.01 31.83 14.85
CA VAL A 480 2.78 30.87 15.63
C VAL A 480 1.92 29.61 15.86
N PRO A 481 2.35 28.43 15.38
CA PRO A 481 1.57 27.21 15.53
C PRO A 481 1.63 26.69 16.98
N ALA A 482 0.71 25.78 17.32
CA ALA A 482 0.65 25.18 18.65
C ALA A 482 1.78 24.19 18.95
N TYR A 483 2.44 23.64 17.92
CA TYR A 483 3.55 22.69 18.09
C TYR A 483 4.86 23.39 18.46
N THR A 484 5.74 22.64 19.11
CA THR A 484 7.11 23.10 19.39
C THR A 484 8.00 22.98 18.15
N GLY A 485 8.68 24.08 17.81
CA GLY A 485 9.57 24.12 16.65
C GLY A 485 10.76 23.17 16.82
N ASN A 486 11.17 22.52 15.72
CA ASN A 486 12.29 21.60 15.72
C ASN A 486 13.36 22.00 14.70
N ASN A 487 14.54 22.35 15.20
CA ASN A 487 15.72 22.77 14.43
C ASN A 487 16.22 21.69 13.44
N TYR A 488 15.77 20.45 13.55
CA TYR A 488 16.14 19.33 12.68
C TYR A 488 15.16 19.08 11.54
N SER A 489 14.05 19.83 11.46
CA SER A 489 13.06 19.64 10.38
C SER A 489 13.65 19.97 9.00
N MET A 490 13.13 19.32 7.96
CA MET A 490 13.54 19.56 6.58
C MET A 490 12.48 19.11 5.58
N GLY A 491 12.52 19.65 4.37
CA GLY A 491 11.73 19.20 3.22
C GLY A 491 12.27 17.90 2.63
N ILE A 492 13.54 17.88 2.25
CA ILE A 492 14.23 16.67 1.75
C ILE A 492 15.58 16.57 2.41
N GLY A 493 15.98 15.41 2.92
CA GLY A 493 17.33 15.30 3.44
C GLY A 493 17.65 14.23 4.46
N ALA A 494 18.81 14.40 5.09
CA ALA A 494 19.29 13.60 6.20
C ALA A 494 19.97 14.48 7.26
N TYR A 495 19.70 14.19 8.53
CA TYR A 495 20.51 14.66 9.65
C TYR A 495 20.75 13.52 10.63
N THR A 496 21.99 13.04 10.71
CA THR A 496 22.39 11.99 11.65
C THR A 496 23.81 12.23 12.10
N GLY A 497 24.04 12.14 13.41
CA GLY A 497 25.38 12.18 14.02
C GLY A 497 25.83 10.80 14.50
N VAL A 498 25.16 9.73 14.05
CA VAL A 498 25.39 8.37 14.52
C VAL A 498 26.64 7.80 13.87
N ALA A 499 27.52 7.20 14.68
CA ALA A 499 28.75 6.60 14.20
C ALA A 499 28.45 5.40 13.27
N GLY A 500 29.11 5.37 12.12
CA GLY A 500 28.94 4.31 11.11
C GLY A 500 27.97 4.67 9.98
N PHE A 501 27.16 5.72 10.12
CA PHE A 501 26.33 6.21 9.02
C PHE A 501 27.14 7.06 8.04
N ALA A 502 26.87 6.90 6.74
CA ALA A 502 27.42 7.72 5.66
C ALA A 502 26.46 7.73 4.46
N LEU A 503 26.58 8.75 3.63
CA LEU A 503 25.86 8.85 2.36
C LEU A 503 26.84 8.67 1.21
N VAL A 504 26.48 7.83 0.24
CA VAL A 504 27.32 7.51 -0.93
C VAL A 504 26.49 7.61 -2.21
N ASP A 505 26.98 8.32 -3.21
CA ASP A 505 26.37 8.44 -4.54
C ASP A 505 24.88 8.83 -4.48
N CYS A 506 24.56 9.93 -3.80
CA CYS A 506 23.18 10.38 -3.58
C CYS A 506 22.81 11.54 -4.52
N GLU A 507 21.56 11.56 -4.99
CA GLU A 507 21.07 12.56 -5.94
C GLU A 507 19.69 13.12 -5.55
N ILE A 508 19.57 14.45 -5.57
CA ILE A 508 18.34 15.19 -5.28
C ILE A 508 18.05 16.10 -6.49
N ILE A 509 17.12 15.69 -7.35
CA ILE A 509 16.97 16.26 -8.69
C ILE A 509 15.53 16.68 -8.95
N GLY A 510 15.30 17.88 -9.48
CA GLY A 510 13.99 18.25 -10.03
C GLY A 510 12.84 18.37 -9.01
N ASN A 511 13.11 18.26 -7.71
CA ASN A 511 12.06 18.29 -6.70
C ASN A 511 11.54 19.71 -6.48
N THR A 512 10.26 19.82 -6.15
CA THR A 512 9.64 21.04 -5.63
C THR A 512 9.45 20.92 -4.12
N VAL A 513 10.04 21.81 -3.35
CA VAL A 513 9.85 21.91 -1.90
C VAL A 513 9.27 23.28 -1.58
N LYS A 514 8.09 23.31 -0.96
CA LYS A 514 7.39 24.56 -0.65
C LYS A 514 7.09 24.67 0.84
N ASN A 515 7.36 25.83 1.41
CA ASN A 515 7.02 26.19 2.79
C ASN A 515 7.65 25.29 3.87
N ALA A 516 8.79 24.64 3.62
CA ALA A 516 9.44 23.86 4.66
C ALA A 516 9.72 24.73 5.91
N PRO A 517 9.39 24.28 7.14
CA PRO A 517 9.47 25.12 8.33
C PRO A 517 10.91 25.53 8.69
N VAL A 518 11.88 24.70 8.31
CA VAL A 518 13.31 24.91 8.63
C VAL A 518 14.15 24.86 7.35
N ALA A 519 14.67 23.70 6.96
CA ALA A 519 15.46 23.59 5.74
C ALA A 519 14.60 23.09 4.57
N GLY A 520 14.83 23.61 3.36
CA GLY A 520 14.23 23.03 2.16
C GLY A 520 14.88 21.68 1.85
N ILE A 521 16.19 21.72 1.61
CA ILE A 521 17.05 20.55 1.42
C ILE A 521 18.16 20.55 2.48
N ARG A 522 18.39 19.43 3.16
CA ARG A 522 19.42 19.32 4.21
C ARG A 522 20.21 18.02 4.17
N PHE A 523 21.54 18.10 4.21
CA PHE A 523 22.39 16.94 4.48
C PHE A 523 23.46 17.32 5.50
N SER A 524 23.40 16.73 6.68
CA SER A 524 24.13 17.24 7.84
C SER A 524 24.50 16.14 8.83
N GLY A 525 25.65 16.28 9.50
CA GLY A 525 26.03 15.43 10.64
C GLY A 525 26.77 14.14 10.27
N CYS A 526 26.84 13.80 8.99
CA CYS A 526 27.47 12.56 8.51
C CYS A 526 28.50 12.79 7.39
N PRO A 527 29.38 11.81 7.13
CA PRO A 527 30.22 11.80 5.95
C PRO A 527 29.40 11.66 4.67
N VAL A 528 29.87 12.29 3.60
CA VAL A 528 29.25 12.25 2.27
C VAL A 528 30.29 11.87 1.23
N THR A 529 29.96 10.92 0.36
CA THR A 529 30.71 10.58 -0.84
C THR A 529 29.83 10.83 -2.05
N ASN A 530 30.16 11.81 -2.90
CA ASN A 530 29.37 12.17 -4.10
C ASN A 530 27.89 12.52 -3.79
N LEU A 531 27.57 13.82 -3.74
CA LEU A 531 26.20 14.32 -3.59
C LEU A 531 25.88 15.31 -4.69
N THR A 532 24.79 15.07 -5.43
CA THR A 532 24.26 15.99 -6.44
C THR A 532 22.93 16.57 -5.98
N ILE A 533 22.81 17.90 -5.98
CA ILE A 533 21.57 18.63 -5.73
C ILE A 533 21.35 19.54 -6.93
N LYS A 534 20.46 19.16 -7.85
CA LYS A 534 20.25 19.94 -9.08
C LYS A 534 18.80 20.16 -9.47
N GLU A 535 18.53 21.27 -10.15
CA GLU A 535 17.24 21.53 -10.80
C GLU A 535 16.04 21.53 -9.83
N ASN A 536 16.28 21.64 -8.52
CA ASN A 536 15.21 21.70 -7.53
C ASN A 536 14.63 23.12 -7.43
N ARG A 537 13.33 23.21 -7.20
CA ARG A 537 12.61 24.45 -6.89
C ARG A 537 12.29 24.51 -5.41
N ILE A 538 12.90 25.44 -4.68
CA ILE A 538 12.74 25.59 -3.23
C ILE A 538 12.07 26.93 -2.95
N HIS A 539 10.82 26.90 -2.51
CA HIS A 539 9.98 28.09 -2.34
C HIS A 539 9.61 28.26 -0.87
N ASN A 540 9.94 29.41 -0.28
CA ASN A 540 9.55 29.80 1.09
C ASN A 540 10.03 28.81 2.17
N ALA A 541 11.15 28.11 1.91
CA ALA A 541 11.79 27.29 2.93
C ALA A 541 12.40 28.16 4.04
N GLY A 542 12.30 27.71 5.28
CA GLY A 542 12.63 28.51 6.46
C GLY A 542 11.48 29.38 6.95
N GLN A 543 10.24 29.09 6.54
CA GLN A 543 9.08 29.91 6.92
C GLN A 543 8.70 29.83 8.41
N GLY A 544 9.20 28.84 9.15
CA GLY A 544 8.63 28.46 10.46
C GLY A 544 8.50 29.63 11.44
N MET A 545 7.36 29.74 12.08
CA MET A 545 7.03 30.68 13.16
C MET A 545 7.10 30.03 14.54
N ALA A 546 7.10 28.69 14.60
CA ALA A 546 7.44 27.95 15.82
C ALA A 546 8.85 28.31 16.33
N VAL A 547 9.17 27.97 17.58
CA VAL A 547 10.49 28.24 18.21
C VAL A 547 11.60 27.48 17.48
N VAL A 548 12.16 28.08 16.43
CA VAL A 548 13.24 27.58 15.58
C VAL A 548 14.32 28.65 15.52
N THR A 549 15.56 28.26 15.78
CA THR A 549 16.70 29.19 15.70
C THR A 549 16.84 29.69 14.27
N ALA A 550 16.89 31.01 14.08
CA ALA A 550 16.95 31.64 12.75
C ALA A 550 18.08 31.10 11.86
N ALA A 551 19.21 30.69 12.45
CA ALA A 551 20.35 30.13 11.75
C ALA A 551 20.07 28.80 11.02
N PHE A 552 19.00 28.06 11.37
CA PHE A 552 18.62 26.82 10.69
C PHE A 552 17.58 27.03 9.58
N LYS A 553 16.99 28.23 9.46
CA LYS A 553 15.99 28.59 8.46
C LYS A 553 16.68 28.89 7.13
N LEU A 554 16.94 27.84 6.36
CA LEU A 554 17.83 27.86 5.19
C LEU A 554 17.28 26.99 4.06
N PRO A 555 17.03 27.54 2.85
CA PRO A 555 16.58 26.74 1.72
C PRO A 555 17.48 25.54 1.42
N ILE A 556 18.81 25.70 1.43
CA ILE A 556 19.78 24.59 1.36
C ILE A 556 20.74 24.64 2.55
N PHE A 557 20.83 23.56 3.31
CA PHE A 557 21.70 23.45 4.49
C PHE A 557 22.58 22.20 4.46
N LEU A 558 23.86 22.36 4.13
CA LEU A 558 24.81 21.25 4.09
C LEU A 558 25.91 21.41 5.15
N THR A 559 25.97 20.44 6.07
CA THR A 559 27.04 20.37 7.08
C THR A 559 27.58 18.94 7.24
N PRO A 560 28.11 18.33 6.16
CA PRO A 560 28.74 17.02 6.25
C PRO A 560 29.94 17.06 7.21
N THR A 561 30.19 15.95 7.91
CA THR A 561 31.35 15.81 8.80
C THR A 561 32.63 15.48 8.03
N ASP A 562 32.52 14.91 6.83
CA ASP A 562 33.60 14.77 5.86
C ASP A 562 33.03 14.66 4.44
N ILE A 563 33.85 14.97 3.44
CA ILE A 563 33.51 14.85 2.03
C ILE A 563 34.59 14.03 1.34
N THR A 564 34.20 12.91 0.74
CA THR A 564 35.03 12.14 -0.20
C THR A 564 34.43 12.28 -1.60
N GLY A 565 35.23 12.47 -2.65
CA GLY A 565 34.67 12.79 -3.98
C GLY A 565 34.16 14.24 -4.07
N PHE A 566 32.89 14.47 -4.43
CA PHE A 566 32.34 15.81 -4.69
C PHE A 566 30.95 16.09 -4.04
N ILE A 567 30.62 17.38 -3.93
CA ILE A 567 29.25 17.88 -3.76
C ILE A 567 28.98 18.88 -4.90
N LEU A 568 27.96 18.63 -5.70
CA LEU A 568 27.53 19.49 -6.80
C LEU A 568 26.15 20.07 -6.48
N ILE A 569 26.04 21.40 -6.42
CA ILE A 569 24.79 22.14 -6.24
C ILE A 569 24.57 22.98 -7.51
N GLU A 570 23.67 22.55 -8.38
CA GLU A 570 23.60 23.10 -9.74
C GLU A 570 22.18 23.43 -10.22
N ARG A 571 21.97 24.59 -10.84
CA ARG A 571 20.67 24.93 -11.49
C ARG A 571 19.43 24.86 -10.57
N ASN A 572 19.58 25.00 -9.25
CA ASN A 572 18.43 25.07 -8.35
C ASN A 572 17.82 26.48 -8.38
N HIS A 573 16.50 26.60 -8.15
CA HIS A 573 15.79 27.87 -8.03
C HIS A 573 15.26 28.04 -6.60
N ILE A 574 15.86 28.96 -5.86
CA ILE A 574 15.43 29.36 -4.51
C ILE A 574 14.57 30.62 -4.60
N ILE A 575 13.39 30.59 -3.98
CA ILE A 575 12.40 31.65 -4.00
C ILE A 575 11.95 31.95 -2.57
N ASP A 576 11.97 33.22 -2.17
CA ASP A 576 11.33 33.72 -0.96
C ASP A 576 10.48 34.94 -1.34
N ASP A 577 9.16 34.78 -1.28
CA ASP A 577 8.20 35.83 -1.61
C ASP A 577 7.41 36.37 -0.40
N PHE A 578 7.85 36.06 0.83
CA PHE A 578 7.28 36.69 2.01
C PHE A 578 7.55 38.19 2.00
N ALA A 579 6.62 38.98 2.57
CA ALA A 579 6.78 40.43 2.70
C ALA A 579 8.02 40.81 3.55
N VAL A 580 8.37 39.98 4.52
CA VAL A 580 9.63 40.02 5.27
C VAL A 580 10.21 38.61 5.25
N THR A 581 11.42 38.46 4.71
CA THR A 581 12.09 37.16 4.66
C THR A 581 12.29 36.60 6.07
N ARG A 582 12.15 35.28 6.20
CA ARG A 582 12.38 34.55 7.46
C ARG A 582 13.65 33.68 7.40
N ALA A 583 14.23 33.54 6.21
CA ALA A 583 15.45 32.79 5.99
C ALA A 583 16.68 33.63 6.34
N ALA A 584 17.74 32.99 6.86
CA ALA A 584 18.98 33.68 7.20
C ALA A 584 19.92 33.88 5.98
N ALA A 585 19.85 32.96 5.01
CA ALA A 585 20.64 32.92 3.79
C ALA A 585 20.00 31.95 2.78
N ALA A 586 20.37 32.00 1.49
CA ALA A 586 19.92 31.01 0.51
C ALA A 586 20.54 29.63 0.75
N MET A 587 21.84 29.62 1.07
CA MET A 587 22.60 28.40 1.28
C MET A 587 23.58 28.56 2.45
N TYR A 588 23.75 27.50 3.23
CA TYR A 588 24.83 27.38 4.22
C TYR A 588 25.60 26.09 3.98
N LEU A 589 26.91 26.20 3.85
CA LEU A 589 27.80 25.09 3.51
C LEU A 589 28.95 25.03 4.52
N SER A 590 29.14 23.88 5.17
CA SER A 590 30.16 23.68 6.18
C SER A 590 30.76 22.29 6.09
N CYS A 591 32.08 22.19 6.08
CA CYS A 591 32.80 20.94 6.26
C CYS A 591 34.03 21.18 7.14
N SER A 592 34.31 20.25 8.05
CA SER A 592 35.46 20.32 8.97
C SER A 592 36.80 20.00 8.28
N ALA A 593 36.78 19.25 7.17
CA ALA A 593 38.00 18.82 6.47
C ALA A 593 38.36 19.77 5.31
N ALA A 594 39.65 20.10 5.18
CA ALA A 594 40.16 21.10 4.22
C ALA A 594 40.20 20.59 2.77
N GLY A 595 39.99 21.49 1.80
CA GLY A 595 40.30 21.25 0.37
C GLY A 595 39.29 20.40 -0.40
N LYS A 596 38.01 20.45 -0.04
CA LYS A 596 36.98 19.54 -0.56
C LYS A 596 36.30 20.04 -1.84
N ASN A 597 35.85 19.11 -2.69
CA ASN A 597 35.21 19.42 -3.98
C ASN A 597 33.73 19.79 -3.85
N ILE A 598 33.44 20.96 -3.30
CA ILE A 598 32.10 21.56 -3.35
C ILE A 598 32.00 22.56 -4.50
N GLU A 599 31.08 22.31 -5.42
CA GLU A 599 30.81 23.16 -6.58
C GLU A 599 29.38 23.69 -6.52
N VAL A 600 29.21 25.00 -6.59
CA VAL A 600 27.92 25.70 -6.58
C VAL A 600 27.77 26.45 -7.90
N ARG A 601 26.99 25.92 -8.83
CA ARG A 601 26.89 26.39 -10.20
C ARG A 601 25.48 26.81 -10.60
N GLU A 602 25.33 27.94 -11.29
CA GLU A 602 24.10 28.29 -12.03
C GLU A 602 22.81 28.30 -11.19
N ASN A 603 22.91 28.45 -9.87
CA ASN A 603 21.74 28.49 -9.00
C ASN A 603 21.11 29.88 -9.04
N ARG A 604 19.78 29.94 -9.12
CA ARG A 604 19.02 31.18 -9.16
C ARG A 604 18.38 31.45 -7.80
N ILE A 605 18.47 32.69 -7.33
CA ILE A 605 17.85 33.14 -6.08
C ILE A 605 16.90 34.31 -6.40
N THR A 606 15.69 34.27 -5.87
CA THR A 606 14.66 35.31 -6.07
C THR A 606 14.01 35.66 -4.74
N VAL A 607 14.25 36.88 -4.23
CA VAL A 607 13.69 37.37 -2.96
C VAL A 607 12.99 38.71 -3.19
N THR A 608 11.70 38.81 -2.86
CA THR A 608 10.88 40.01 -3.15
C THR A 608 10.50 40.86 -1.92
N GLY A 609 10.60 40.35 -0.69
CA GLY A 609 10.30 41.09 0.54
C GLY A 609 11.44 41.91 1.11
N ASP A 610 11.23 42.45 2.32
CA ASP A 610 12.29 43.03 3.16
C ASP A 610 13.35 41.98 3.48
N LYS A 611 14.60 42.33 3.20
CA LYS A 611 15.78 41.44 3.21
C LYS A 611 16.62 41.56 4.47
N VAL A 612 16.22 42.36 5.46
CA VAL A 612 17.01 42.59 6.69
C VAL A 612 17.42 41.30 7.40
N ALA A 613 16.56 40.28 7.44
CA ALA A 613 16.88 38.98 8.03
C ALA A 613 17.76 38.08 7.15
N PHE A 614 17.86 38.37 5.85
CA PHE A 614 18.63 37.61 4.85
C PHE A 614 20.08 38.11 4.79
N VAL A 615 20.79 37.92 5.92
CA VAL A 615 22.11 38.50 6.20
C VAL A 615 23.15 38.18 5.12
N ARG A 616 23.07 36.99 4.48
CA ARG A 616 24.00 36.57 3.42
C ARG A 616 23.20 35.99 2.25
N PRO A 617 22.87 36.81 1.23
CA PRO A 617 21.87 36.42 0.25
C PRO A 617 22.24 35.23 -0.61
N TYR A 618 23.54 34.91 -0.70
CA TYR A 618 24.04 33.83 -1.54
C TYR A 618 24.54 32.63 -0.71
N LEU A 619 25.64 32.80 0.03
CA LEU A 619 26.27 31.69 0.74
C LEU A 619 26.90 32.11 2.08
N ALA A 620 26.74 31.26 3.08
CA ALA A 620 27.40 31.34 4.38
C ALA A 620 28.33 30.12 4.61
N PRO A 621 29.60 30.16 4.17
CA PRO A 621 30.58 29.19 4.61
C PRO A 621 30.87 29.37 6.11
N SER A 622 31.30 28.32 6.79
CA SER A 622 31.57 28.33 8.25
C SER A 622 33.06 28.23 8.61
N SER A 623 33.90 27.79 7.67
CA SER A 623 35.31 27.45 7.91
C SER A 623 36.14 27.65 6.64
N PRO A 624 37.41 28.10 6.77
CA PRO A 624 38.35 28.11 5.65
C PRO A 624 38.41 26.74 4.97
N ALA A 625 38.34 25.64 5.72
CA ALA A 625 38.43 24.27 5.21
C ALA A 625 37.44 23.91 4.07
N THR A 626 36.27 24.56 4.03
CA THR A 626 35.20 24.24 3.07
C THR A 626 35.52 24.67 1.63
N TYR A 627 36.33 25.72 1.42
CA TYR A 627 36.74 26.34 0.14
C TYR A 627 35.86 25.99 -1.09
N PRO A 628 34.58 26.38 -1.19
CA PRO A 628 33.75 26.02 -2.35
C PRO A 628 34.17 26.79 -3.62
N VAL A 629 33.85 26.25 -4.79
CA VAL A 629 33.82 27.01 -6.06
C VAL A 629 32.39 27.47 -6.27
N ILE A 630 32.20 28.77 -6.49
CA ILE A 630 30.89 29.40 -6.74
C ILE A 630 30.93 30.06 -8.12
N GLN A 631 29.98 29.71 -8.99
CA GLN A 631 29.89 30.23 -10.35
C GLN A 631 28.41 30.42 -10.69
N GLY A 632 27.93 31.64 -10.82
CA GLY A 632 26.52 31.81 -11.17
C GLY A 632 26.01 33.24 -11.14
N ASP A 633 24.71 33.36 -11.40
CA ASP A 633 23.99 34.62 -11.55
C ASP A 633 23.03 34.84 -10.36
N ILE A 634 22.97 36.05 -9.81
CA ILE A 634 22.02 36.43 -8.74
C ILE A 634 21.17 37.63 -9.18
N VAL A 635 19.88 37.61 -8.83
CA VAL A 635 18.94 38.73 -9.07
C VAL A 635 18.84 39.61 -7.82
N ASP A 636 19.99 40.12 -7.33
CA ASP A 636 20.08 41.10 -6.24
C ASP A 636 21.54 41.57 -6.00
N LYS A 637 21.73 42.56 -5.11
CA LYS A 637 23.04 43.02 -4.63
C LYS A 637 23.82 41.87 -3.99
N PHE A 638 24.88 41.42 -4.65
CA PHE A 638 25.83 40.46 -4.07
C PHE A 638 26.51 41.05 -2.82
N LEU A 639 26.52 40.30 -1.73
CA LEU A 639 27.31 40.57 -0.54
C LEU A 639 28.39 39.49 -0.41
N ALA A 640 29.64 39.91 -0.46
CA ALA A 640 30.80 39.02 -0.36
C ALA A 640 30.78 38.22 0.96
N PRO A 641 30.94 36.89 0.93
CA PRO A 641 30.95 36.09 2.16
C PRO A 641 32.26 36.27 2.95
N LEU A 642 32.22 36.01 4.27
CA LEU A 642 33.34 36.28 5.19
C LEU A 642 34.53 35.30 5.10
N TYR A 643 34.42 34.18 4.37
CA TYR A 643 35.44 33.14 4.35
C TYR A 643 35.96 32.86 2.95
N THR A 644 37.06 32.11 2.88
CA THR A 644 37.83 31.84 1.68
C THR A 644 37.13 30.91 0.70
N PHE A 645 37.29 31.19 -0.59
CA PHE A 645 36.76 30.42 -1.73
C PHE A 645 37.90 29.88 -2.60
N ARG A 646 37.59 28.91 -3.46
CA ARG A 646 38.56 28.43 -4.47
C ARG A 646 38.67 29.42 -5.64
N ALA A 647 39.89 29.57 -6.16
CA ALA A 647 40.15 30.34 -7.37
C ALA A 647 39.27 29.87 -8.54
N GLY A 648 38.85 30.80 -9.40
CA GLY A 648 37.86 30.54 -10.46
C GLY A 648 36.40 30.76 -10.03
N SER A 649 36.18 31.19 -8.78
CA SER A 649 34.87 31.61 -8.30
C SER A 649 34.47 32.98 -8.86
N TYR A 650 33.23 33.10 -9.33
CA TYR A 650 32.62 34.35 -9.76
C TYR A 650 31.12 34.39 -9.47
N VAL A 651 30.56 35.60 -9.30
CA VAL A 651 29.12 35.83 -9.18
C VAL A 651 28.70 37.01 -10.03
N LYS A 652 27.77 36.82 -10.95
CA LYS A 652 27.19 37.90 -11.75
C LYS A 652 25.91 38.42 -11.09
N ASP A 653 25.95 39.66 -10.63
CA ASP A 653 24.78 40.39 -10.15
C ASP A 653 24.00 40.93 -11.35
N LEU A 654 22.83 40.36 -11.61
CA LEU A 654 21.94 40.73 -12.71
C LEU A 654 21.22 42.05 -12.49
N THR A 655 21.16 42.56 -11.26
CA THR A 655 20.59 43.88 -10.95
C THR A 655 21.56 44.98 -11.33
N THR A 656 22.83 44.83 -10.96
CA THR A 656 23.87 45.82 -11.25
C THR A 656 24.65 45.55 -12.54
N GLN A 657 24.44 44.39 -13.18
CA GLN A 657 25.21 43.89 -14.32
C GLN A 657 26.72 43.77 -14.04
N LYS A 658 27.11 43.62 -12.76
CA LYS A 658 28.50 43.44 -12.33
C LYS A 658 28.82 41.97 -12.13
N THR A 659 30.01 41.54 -12.55
CA THR A 659 30.58 40.23 -12.21
C THR A 659 31.62 40.39 -11.12
N TRP A 660 31.35 39.84 -9.94
CA TRP A 660 32.30 39.76 -8.85
C TRP A 660 33.19 38.55 -9.06
N ASN A 661 34.50 38.75 -9.18
CA ASN A 661 35.48 37.69 -9.36
C ASN A 661 36.30 37.54 -8.09
N LEU A 662 36.59 36.30 -7.69
CA LEU A 662 37.47 36.04 -6.57
C LEU A 662 38.92 36.33 -6.95
N HIS A 663 39.59 37.17 -6.16
CA HIS A 663 41.00 37.45 -6.28
C HIS A 663 41.85 36.22 -5.91
N ALA A 664 43.12 36.20 -6.32
CA ALA A 664 44.04 35.09 -6.10
C ALA A 664 44.29 34.78 -4.61
N ASP A 665 44.04 35.74 -3.70
CA ASP A 665 44.12 35.54 -2.25
C ASP A 665 42.97 34.69 -1.66
N GLY A 666 41.96 34.38 -2.48
CA GLY A 666 40.82 33.54 -2.09
C GLY A 666 39.78 34.22 -1.18
N THR A 667 39.95 35.48 -0.80
CA THR A 667 39.07 36.19 0.16
C THR A 667 38.52 37.50 -0.38
N THR A 668 39.24 38.16 -1.28
CA THR A 668 38.87 39.45 -1.85
C THR A 668 37.99 39.24 -3.09
N TRP A 669 36.82 39.87 -3.11
CA TRP A 669 35.91 39.86 -4.26
C TRP A 669 36.00 41.18 -5.02
N LEU A 670 36.42 41.11 -6.28
CA LEU A 670 36.64 42.26 -7.14
C LEU A 670 35.52 42.37 -8.19
N PRO A 671 34.75 43.47 -8.21
CA PRO A 671 33.73 43.67 -9.22
C PRO A 671 34.37 44.02 -10.56
N SER A 672 33.83 43.43 -11.63
CA SER A 672 34.08 43.83 -13.01
C SER A 672 32.77 44.07 -13.77
N TRP A 673 32.77 45.00 -14.72
CA TRP A 673 31.58 45.34 -15.51
C TRP A 673 31.97 45.97 -16.84
N VAL A 674 30.96 46.28 -17.66
CA VAL A 674 31.13 46.95 -18.95
C VAL A 674 30.80 48.44 -18.81
N SER A 675 31.67 49.31 -19.29
CA SER A 675 31.47 50.77 -19.29
C SER A 675 32.02 51.39 -20.57
N SER A 676 31.28 52.29 -21.22
CA SER A 676 31.77 53.05 -22.39
C SER A 676 32.54 54.32 -22.02
N THR A 677 32.52 54.72 -20.75
CA THR A 677 33.22 55.90 -20.22
C THR A 677 34.05 55.53 -18.99
N ILE A 678 35.02 56.38 -18.62
CA ILE A 678 35.74 56.24 -17.36
C ILE A 678 34.72 56.20 -16.18
N PRO A 679 34.81 55.23 -15.26
CA PRO A 679 33.88 55.17 -14.15
C PRO A 679 34.03 56.37 -13.21
N THR A 680 32.91 57.02 -12.88
CA THR A 680 32.88 58.28 -12.11
C THR A 680 32.49 58.10 -10.63
N SER A 681 32.50 56.88 -10.08
CA SER A 681 31.89 56.62 -8.76
C SER A 681 32.73 55.78 -7.78
N ALA A 682 32.47 55.98 -6.49
CA ALA A 682 33.14 55.41 -5.30
C ALA A 682 32.78 53.94 -4.99
N TYR A 683 32.29 53.18 -5.98
CA TYR A 683 31.75 51.82 -5.77
C TYR A 683 32.70 50.68 -6.16
N GLY A 684 33.99 50.98 -6.31
CA GLY A 684 35.03 49.97 -6.55
C GLY A 684 35.91 49.76 -5.32
N ILE A 685 36.42 48.55 -5.17
CA ILE A 685 37.54 48.21 -4.28
C ILE A 685 38.81 48.25 -5.14
N ILE A 686 39.96 48.58 -4.56
CA ILE A 686 41.26 48.52 -5.28
C ILE A 686 41.36 47.17 -6.01
N GLY A 687 41.62 47.22 -7.33
CA GLY A 687 41.62 46.05 -8.21
C GLY A 687 40.33 45.82 -9.01
N SER A 688 39.27 46.61 -8.80
CA SER A 688 38.06 46.58 -9.65
C SER A 688 38.37 46.91 -11.11
N TYR A 689 37.62 46.33 -12.06
CA TYR A 689 37.89 46.47 -13.51
C TYR A 689 36.65 46.82 -14.33
N ALA A 690 36.69 47.90 -15.11
CA ALA A 690 35.65 48.27 -16.06
C ALA A 690 36.14 48.09 -17.49
N ARG A 691 35.55 47.17 -18.24
CA ARG A 691 35.91 46.92 -19.65
C ARG A 691 35.20 47.91 -20.57
N ASN A 692 35.94 48.48 -21.54
CA ASN A 692 35.34 49.18 -22.66
C ASN A 692 34.82 48.15 -23.70
N PRO A 693 33.50 48.09 -23.99
CA PRO A 693 32.97 47.09 -24.91
C PRO A 693 33.36 47.33 -26.37
N ALA A 694 33.68 48.59 -26.73
CA ALA A 694 33.99 49.01 -28.09
C ALA A 694 35.04 50.13 -28.08
N PRO A 695 36.30 49.83 -27.68
CA PRO A 695 37.35 50.81 -27.74
C PRO A 695 37.63 51.20 -29.20
N VAL A 696 37.73 52.50 -29.47
CA VAL A 696 38.23 53.03 -30.74
C VAL A 696 39.74 53.21 -30.66
N VAL A 697 40.42 53.24 -31.80
CA VAL A 697 41.88 53.49 -31.87
C VAL A 697 42.22 54.78 -31.12
N GLY A 698 43.13 54.69 -30.15
CA GLY A 698 43.52 55.80 -29.28
C GLY A 698 42.68 55.96 -28.01
N SER A 699 41.71 55.09 -27.74
CA SER A 699 40.90 55.09 -26.51
C SER A 699 41.22 53.89 -25.58
N PRO A 700 41.04 54.02 -24.26
CA PRO A 700 41.29 52.93 -23.31
C PRO A 700 40.51 51.66 -23.61
N LYS A 701 41.18 50.50 -23.51
CA LYS A 701 40.56 49.15 -23.55
C LYS A 701 39.68 48.87 -22.32
N GLY A 702 39.99 49.55 -21.21
CA GLY A 702 39.30 49.44 -19.94
C GLY A 702 39.99 50.29 -18.88
N TRP A 703 39.52 50.20 -17.65
CA TRP A 703 40.05 50.94 -16.50
C TRP A 703 40.14 50.06 -15.25
N TYR A 704 41.19 50.24 -14.45
CA TYR A 704 41.36 49.62 -13.13
C TYR A 704 41.32 50.65 -12.01
N LEU A 705 40.71 50.31 -10.87
CA LEU A 705 40.78 51.15 -9.69
C LEU A 705 42.07 50.87 -8.92
N THR A 706 42.93 51.87 -8.74
CA THR A 706 44.27 51.68 -8.15
C THR A 706 44.42 52.18 -6.71
N THR A 707 43.52 53.02 -6.21
CA THR A 707 43.51 53.49 -4.82
C THR A 707 42.07 53.61 -4.29
N SER A 708 41.90 53.72 -2.97
CA SER A 708 40.60 53.70 -2.28
C SER A 708 39.86 55.04 -2.22
N ALA A 709 40.31 56.08 -2.94
CA ALA A 709 39.72 57.42 -2.90
C ALA A 709 38.79 57.71 -4.10
N ALA A 710 37.70 58.44 -3.85
CA ALA A 710 36.61 58.72 -4.79
C ALA A 710 37.04 59.59 -5.98
N VAL A 711 36.50 59.24 -7.15
CA VAL A 711 36.45 59.97 -8.44
C VAL A 711 37.81 60.48 -8.95
N ASP A 712 38.26 59.96 -10.10
CA ASP A 712 39.53 60.27 -10.80
C ASP A 712 40.75 59.34 -10.56
N VAL A 713 40.58 58.20 -9.88
CA VAL A 713 41.70 57.23 -9.63
C VAL A 713 41.63 55.93 -10.47
N TRP A 714 40.90 55.99 -11.57
CA TRP A 714 40.79 54.89 -12.52
C TRP A 714 41.92 54.97 -13.55
N THR A 715 42.84 54.00 -13.50
CA THR A 715 43.98 53.91 -14.42
C THR A 715 43.56 53.16 -15.69
N SER A 716 43.81 53.76 -16.85
CA SER A 716 43.57 53.12 -18.16
C SER A 716 44.41 51.83 -18.31
N GLU A 717 43.83 50.76 -18.85
CA GLU A 717 44.53 49.53 -19.29
C GLU A 717 45.43 49.75 -20.52
N GLY A 718 45.53 51.01 -20.98
CA GLY A 718 46.18 51.36 -22.23
C GLY A 718 45.17 51.43 -23.38
N ASN A 719 45.55 52.14 -24.43
CA ASN A 719 44.67 52.38 -25.57
C ASN A 719 44.66 51.17 -26.52
N LEU A 720 43.54 50.97 -27.22
CA LEU A 720 43.49 50.15 -28.44
C LEU A 720 44.29 50.85 -29.54
#